data_AF-A0A971BXE4-F1
#
_entry.id   AF-A0A971BXE4-F1
#
_cell.length_a   1.000
_cell.length_b   1.000
_cell.length_c   1.000
_cell.angle_alpha   90.00
_cell.angle_beta   90.00
_cell.angle_gamma   90.00
#
_symmetry.space_group_name_H-M   'P 1'
#
loop_
_entity.id
_entity.type
_entity.pdbx_description
1 polymer ?
#
loop_
_entity_poly.entity_id
_entity_poly.type
_entity_poly.pdbx_seq_one_letter_code
_entity_poly.pdbx_strand_id
1 'polypeptide(L)'
;MMVSWQVQVRGTAQAPRGRAWWVAVLVAWLVLPVAALVAPAPARAATPPVGQEDVFWAVDWDNPGVPLQVSAIVRHVGQHCVVYVQSDRAVSDVAISDFATAFDESIYPTLTAVLGAEPNPGIDCDPKVHILVYAFTNPQYVGYFLPADINPAAGGVSNRRELISLDIVRLLYEPEQAAATAAHEFAHLISYYRDYMLDTASQPTREETWVEEGVSMYAEVLCGYGGQAVAELAGFATDPGKNLTAWGKTTADYGASLAFVAYAAERFGTEFLSWLVDEKADGRAGIEAALAAAGHPERFDDLFGDWLAANYLDGRAGSLPPFGYASLDIAVGAVELTDAFPLVGTVSAPNYACTYLEVPSGDLESTVRLVVDGQDGAPLGVALISWEPSAPGLVEVMPVPLAPGYNGGVVTSSPGFSRHALAAWGMGLEGEDVSLDFRYSLDVSPHTQQQFLDVGADHIFYPYIDSLRGKAVVSGAETPDGSGLWYFRPGDSLLRAQFAKMIVEGLGLHTEAIDNLADPTFSDVPRRDTGGDPLTYPFDYVEEAATLGIVSGPGDGTFRPWDSITRIQLVRMILRGASAAGQPLPRYTGSQPVFADVSPLNPLYGDVMTAWAAGIISGRPGSDGRMYFAPWDTANRGQVAKMLSLLLDTLNAAGL
;
A
#
# COMPACT_ATOMS: atom_id res chain seq x y z
N MET A 1 -38.37 38.87 -30.11
CA MET A 1 -39.45 39.33 -29.21
C MET A 1 -39.01 38.97 -27.79
N MET A 2 -38.35 39.88 -27.04
CA MET A 2 -38.98 40.86 -26.13
C MET A 2 -40.04 40.18 -25.25
N VAL A 3 -39.95 40.11 -23.91
CA VAL A 3 -39.53 41.13 -22.94
C VAL A 3 -39.07 40.49 -21.62
N SER A 4 -38.01 41.05 -21.03
CA SER A 4 -37.51 40.90 -19.67
C SER A 4 -38.26 41.78 -18.67
N TRP A 5 -38.38 41.38 -17.40
CA TRP A 5 -38.48 42.31 -16.27
C TRP A 5 -37.67 41.82 -15.07
N GLN A 6 -36.59 42.54 -14.77
CA GLN A 6 -35.99 42.61 -13.43
C GLN A 6 -36.64 43.77 -12.68
N VAL A 7 -36.85 43.61 -11.38
CA VAL A 7 -36.92 44.74 -10.43
C VAL A 7 -35.99 44.43 -9.25
N GLN A 8 -34.97 45.28 -9.10
CA GLN A 8 -34.12 45.41 -7.93
C GLN A 8 -34.90 46.03 -6.76
N VAL A 9 -34.57 45.64 -5.53
CA VAL A 9 -34.60 46.56 -4.39
C VAL A 9 -33.30 46.39 -3.58
N ARG A 10 -32.55 47.49 -3.49
CA ARG A 10 -31.37 47.67 -2.63
C ARG A 10 -31.80 47.90 -1.16
N GLY A 11 -30.96 47.43 -0.23
CA GLY A 11 -31.27 47.36 1.20
C GLY A 11 -31.16 48.65 2.01
N THR A 12 -31.22 48.50 3.34
CA THR A 12 -30.36 49.18 4.34
C THR A 12 -30.67 48.74 5.78
N ALA A 13 -29.58 48.42 6.48
CA ALA A 13 -29.22 48.35 7.90
C ALA A 13 -30.18 48.69 9.09
N GLN A 14 -29.86 47.97 10.19
CA GLN A 14 -29.73 48.37 11.62
C GLN A 14 -30.90 48.23 12.62
N ALA A 15 -30.63 47.43 13.66
CA ALA A 15 -31.35 47.23 14.94
C ALA A 15 -31.02 48.36 15.97
N PRO A 16 -31.31 48.31 17.30
CA PRO A 16 -32.12 47.38 18.14
C PRO A 16 -32.99 48.09 19.24
N ARG A 17 -33.59 47.28 20.15
CA ARG A 17 -33.96 47.52 21.58
C ARG A 17 -35.44 47.75 21.93
N GLY A 18 -35.87 47.05 23.00
CA GLY A 18 -36.81 47.61 23.99
C GLY A 18 -37.91 46.67 24.50
N ARG A 19 -37.75 46.19 25.73
CA ARG A 19 -38.67 45.29 26.47
C ARG A 19 -39.91 46.00 27.05
N ALA A 20 -40.97 45.19 27.17
CA ALA A 20 -42.03 45.13 28.19
C ALA A 20 -43.05 46.29 28.28
N TRP A 21 -44.36 45.97 28.25
CA TRP A 21 -45.40 46.30 29.26
C TRP A 21 -46.63 45.39 29.01
N TRP A 22 -47.34 45.06 30.09
CA TRP A 22 -48.18 43.87 30.32
C TRP A 22 -49.70 44.15 30.27
N VAL A 23 -50.48 43.08 29.97
CA VAL A 23 -51.89 42.74 30.32
C VAL A 23 -53.03 43.67 29.83
N ALA A 24 -53.88 43.20 28.90
CA ALA A 24 -55.13 42.44 29.15
C ALA A 24 -55.99 42.38 27.86
N VAL A 25 -56.34 41.20 27.37
CA VAL A 25 -57.73 40.70 27.25
C VAL A 25 -57.62 39.20 26.95
N LEU A 26 -58.04 38.42 27.94
CA LEU A 26 -58.18 36.97 27.93
C LEU A 26 -59.62 36.65 27.53
N VAL A 27 -59.80 35.45 26.94
CA VAL A 27 -61.06 34.74 26.73
C VAL A 27 -61.79 35.01 25.40
N ALA A 28 -61.36 34.29 24.36
CA ALA A 28 -62.24 33.45 23.54
C ALA A 28 -61.36 32.55 22.65
N TRP A 29 -61.75 31.29 22.47
CA TRP A 29 -61.16 30.29 21.57
C TRP A 29 -59.99 29.46 22.11
N LEU A 30 -60.27 28.71 23.18
CA LEU A 30 -59.72 27.35 23.34
C LEU A 30 -60.90 26.37 23.29
N VAL A 31 -60.66 25.22 22.68
CA VAL A 31 -61.59 24.11 22.41
C VAL A 31 -62.39 24.22 21.10
N LEU A 32 -61.67 24.10 19.98
CA LEU A 32 -62.13 23.28 18.86
C LEU A 32 -61.07 22.18 18.67
N PRO A 33 -61.42 20.88 18.73
CA PRO A 33 -60.51 19.85 18.29
C PRO A 33 -60.47 19.96 16.77
N VAL A 34 -59.37 20.45 16.22
CA VAL A 34 -59.02 20.06 14.85
C VAL A 34 -58.61 18.60 14.96
N ALA A 35 -59.61 17.72 14.89
CA ALA A 35 -59.42 16.36 14.45
C ALA A 35 -58.91 16.45 13.00
N ALA A 36 -57.61 16.70 12.86
CA ALA A 36 -56.93 16.29 11.65
C ALA A 36 -57.23 14.80 11.50
N LEU A 37 -57.71 14.40 10.31
CA LEU A 37 -57.73 13.00 9.92
C LEU A 37 -56.27 12.51 9.96
N VAL A 38 -55.80 12.11 11.13
CA VAL A 38 -54.85 11.02 11.26
C VAL A 38 -55.66 9.84 10.78
N ALA A 39 -55.43 9.42 9.52
CA ALA A 39 -55.86 8.11 9.11
C ALA A 39 -55.43 7.14 10.22
N PRO A 40 -56.31 6.25 10.73
CA PRO A 40 -55.87 5.26 11.70
C PRO A 40 -54.63 4.58 11.12
N ALA A 41 -53.58 4.45 11.94
CA ALA A 41 -52.42 3.65 11.56
C ALA A 41 -52.96 2.35 10.95
N PRO A 42 -52.46 1.90 9.79
CA PRO A 42 -52.93 0.66 9.18
C PRO A 42 -52.98 -0.42 10.26
N ALA A 43 -54.11 -1.12 10.34
CA ALA A 43 -54.28 -2.17 11.34
C ALA A 43 -53.12 -3.16 11.15
N ARG A 44 -52.38 -3.45 12.24
CA ARG A 44 -51.29 -4.44 12.25
C ARG A 44 -51.74 -5.67 11.47
N ALA A 45 -51.01 -6.02 10.41
CA ALA A 45 -51.31 -7.24 9.68
C ALA A 45 -51.26 -8.41 10.66
N ALA A 46 -52.25 -9.28 10.61
CA ALA A 46 -52.25 -10.47 11.45
C ALA A 46 -51.13 -11.38 10.96
N THR A 47 -50.15 -11.66 11.82
CA THR A 47 -49.09 -12.63 11.53
C THR A 47 -49.73 -13.95 11.04
N PRO A 48 -49.30 -14.50 9.90
CA PRO A 48 -49.96 -15.66 9.31
C PRO A 48 -49.76 -16.91 10.18
N PRO A 49 -50.82 -17.71 10.42
CA PRO A 49 -50.73 -18.92 11.22
C PRO A 49 -50.03 -20.06 10.48
N VAL A 50 -49.47 -21.01 11.25
CA VAL A 50 -48.93 -22.26 10.72
C VAL A 50 -49.97 -22.99 9.86
N GLY A 51 -49.54 -23.44 8.68
CA GLY A 51 -50.38 -24.09 7.68
C GLY A 51 -51.03 -23.15 6.67
N GLN A 52 -50.92 -21.82 6.82
CA GLN A 52 -51.32 -20.88 5.77
C GLN A 52 -50.39 -20.99 4.56
N GLU A 53 -50.95 -21.00 3.36
CA GLU A 53 -50.21 -20.96 2.10
C GLU A 53 -50.23 -19.54 1.52
N ASP A 54 -49.11 -19.12 0.93
CA ASP A 54 -48.96 -17.85 0.22
C ASP A 54 -48.12 -18.06 -1.07
N VAL A 55 -48.16 -17.08 -1.99
CA VAL A 55 -47.42 -17.12 -3.24
C VAL A 55 -46.41 -15.98 -3.27
N PHE A 56 -45.14 -16.35 -3.41
CA PHE A 56 -44.02 -15.42 -3.41
C PHE A 56 -43.48 -15.20 -4.81
N TRP A 57 -43.08 -13.96 -5.13
CA TRP A 57 -42.14 -13.70 -6.20
C TRP A 57 -40.74 -14.13 -5.75
N ALA A 58 -40.06 -14.93 -6.57
CA ALA A 58 -38.73 -15.46 -6.25
C ALA A 58 -37.80 -15.35 -7.46
N VAL A 59 -36.50 -15.59 -7.23
CA VAL A 59 -35.49 -15.63 -8.29
C VAL A 59 -35.50 -17.00 -8.98
N ASP A 60 -35.65 -17.00 -10.31
CA ASP A 60 -35.31 -18.13 -11.17
C ASP A 60 -33.79 -18.12 -11.40
N TRP A 61 -33.07 -19.05 -10.77
CA TRP A 61 -31.62 -19.11 -10.85
C TRP A 61 -31.08 -19.68 -12.17
N ASP A 62 -31.92 -20.31 -12.98
CA ASP A 62 -31.57 -20.73 -14.35
C ASP A 62 -31.76 -19.56 -15.33
N ASN A 63 -32.70 -18.66 -15.04
CA ASN A 63 -32.98 -17.48 -15.86
C ASN A 63 -33.17 -16.21 -14.99
N PRO A 64 -32.10 -15.68 -14.37
CA PRO A 64 -32.21 -14.51 -13.51
C PRO A 64 -32.88 -13.33 -14.22
N GLY A 65 -33.87 -12.73 -13.58
CA GLY A 65 -34.68 -11.63 -14.14
C GLY A 65 -35.97 -12.06 -14.82
N VAL A 66 -36.21 -13.37 -14.98
CA VAL A 66 -37.54 -13.90 -15.33
C VAL A 66 -38.39 -14.01 -14.05
N PRO A 67 -39.62 -13.47 -14.01
CA PRO A 67 -40.47 -13.58 -12.84
C PRO A 67 -40.85 -15.05 -12.55
N LEU A 68 -40.45 -15.55 -11.38
CA LEU A 68 -40.86 -16.85 -10.86
C LEU A 68 -41.83 -16.64 -9.69
N GLN A 69 -42.85 -17.49 -9.62
CA GLN A 69 -43.72 -17.58 -8.45
C GLN A 69 -43.56 -18.93 -7.76
N VAL A 70 -43.39 -18.88 -6.43
CA VAL A 70 -43.27 -20.06 -5.57
C VAL A 70 -44.42 -20.06 -4.58
N SER A 71 -45.24 -21.11 -4.60
CA SER A 71 -46.21 -21.39 -3.53
C SER A 71 -45.46 -21.97 -2.33
N ALA A 72 -45.67 -21.38 -1.16
CA ALA A 72 -45.04 -21.83 0.07
C ALA A 72 -46.01 -21.78 1.25
N ILE A 73 -45.85 -22.73 2.17
CA ILE A 73 -46.69 -22.90 3.36
C ILE A 73 -45.92 -22.46 4.61
N VAL A 74 -46.59 -21.75 5.53
CA VAL A 74 -46.04 -21.39 6.84
C VAL A 74 -45.82 -22.67 7.63
N ARG A 75 -44.56 -22.94 7.97
CA ARG A 75 -44.16 -24.12 8.76
C ARG A 75 -43.78 -23.78 10.19
N HIS A 76 -43.39 -22.55 10.46
CA HIS A 76 -43.06 -22.09 11.81
C HIS A 76 -43.34 -20.59 11.96
N VAL A 77 -43.81 -20.19 13.15
CA VAL A 77 -44.00 -18.79 13.55
C VAL A 77 -43.25 -18.58 14.86
N GLY A 78 -42.12 -17.87 14.78
CA GLY A 78 -41.24 -17.56 15.89
C GLY A 78 -41.63 -16.25 16.60
N GLN A 79 -40.75 -15.75 17.47
CA GLN A 79 -40.86 -14.42 18.09
C GLN A 79 -40.56 -13.29 17.10
N HIS A 80 -39.56 -13.47 16.23
CA HIS A 80 -39.09 -12.48 15.28
C HIS A 80 -39.20 -12.94 13.83
N CYS A 81 -39.37 -14.24 13.55
CA CYS A 81 -39.52 -14.74 12.18
C CYS A 81 -40.82 -15.49 11.86
N VAL A 82 -41.15 -15.57 10.57
CA VAL A 82 -42.10 -16.52 9.98
C VAL A 82 -41.38 -17.33 8.90
N VAL A 83 -41.37 -18.66 9.03
CA VAL A 83 -40.69 -19.54 8.07
C VAL A 83 -41.70 -20.20 7.12
N TYR A 84 -41.54 -19.91 5.83
CA TYR A 84 -42.29 -20.52 4.73
C TYR A 84 -41.42 -21.57 4.05
N VAL A 85 -42.01 -22.71 3.72
CA VAL A 85 -41.35 -23.74 2.92
C VAL A 85 -42.17 -24.00 1.68
N GLN A 86 -41.51 -24.08 0.52
CA GLN A 86 -42.13 -24.42 -0.74
C GLN A 86 -43.11 -25.61 -0.62
N SER A 87 -44.35 -25.43 -1.06
CA SER A 87 -45.50 -26.30 -0.71
C SER A 87 -45.34 -27.75 -1.15
N ASP A 88 -44.63 -28.02 -2.25
CA ASP A 88 -44.39 -29.36 -2.78
C ASP A 88 -43.08 -29.99 -2.27
N ARG A 89 -42.41 -29.36 -1.28
CA ARG A 89 -41.17 -29.84 -0.69
C ARG A 89 -41.35 -30.23 0.77
N ALA A 90 -40.74 -31.36 1.14
CA ALA A 90 -40.76 -31.87 2.51
C ALA A 90 -39.46 -31.53 3.24
N VAL A 91 -39.59 -30.84 4.36
CA VAL A 91 -38.53 -30.56 5.34
C VAL A 91 -39.05 -30.98 6.71
N SER A 92 -38.21 -31.58 7.55
CA SER A 92 -38.63 -32.03 8.89
C SER A 92 -38.98 -30.83 9.79
N ASP A 93 -39.99 -30.98 10.64
CA ASP A 93 -40.37 -29.90 11.59
C ASP A 93 -39.24 -29.58 12.58
N VAL A 94 -38.39 -30.57 12.89
CA VAL A 94 -37.21 -30.38 13.74
C VAL A 94 -36.22 -29.42 13.08
N ALA A 95 -35.84 -29.66 11.82
CA ALA A 95 -34.90 -28.78 11.12
C ALA A 95 -35.43 -27.34 11.00
N ILE A 96 -36.73 -27.18 10.73
CA ILE A 96 -37.37 -25.86 10.66
C ILE A 96 -37.38 -25.20 12.05
N SER A 97 -37.70 -25.95 13.10
CA SER A 97 -37.74 -25.42 14.47
C SER A 97 -36.35 -25.04 14.97
N ASP A 98 -35.33 -25.84 14.70
CA ASP A 98 -33.95 -25.57 15.09
C ASP A 98 -33.43 -24.32 14.37
N PHE A 99 -33.70 -24.20 13.07
CA PHE A 99 -33.38 -23.00 12.28
C PHE A 99 -34.12 -21.75 12.78
N ALA A 100 -35.43 -21.84 13.02
CA ALA A 100 -36.20 -20.71 13.54
C ALA A 100 -35.73 -20.28 14.94
N THR A 101 -35.34 -21.24 15.78
CA THR A 101 -34.75 -20.96 17.10
C THR A 101 -33.40 -20.25 16.97
N ALA A 102 -32.54 -20.70 16.06
CA ALA A 102 -31.29 -20.01 15.76
C ALA A 102 -31.52 -18.56 15.32
N PHE A 103 -32.53 -18.31 14.48
CA PHE A 103 -32.90 -16.96 14.07
C PHE A 103 -33.40 -16.10 15.23
N ASP A 104 -34.38 -16.59 16.00
CA ASP A 104 -35.00 -15.83 17.07
C ASP A 104 -34.09 -15.59 18.29
N GLU A 105 -33.26 -16.57 18.64
CA GLU A 105 -32.48 -16.53 19.90
C GLU A 105 -31.04 -16.07 19.69
N SER A 106 -30.47 -16.21 18.50
CA SER A 106 -29.09 -15.78 18.19
C SER A 106 -29.05 -14.67 17.15
N ILE A 107 -29.55 -14.91 15.93
CA ILE A 107 -29.30 -14.01 14.79
C ILE A 107 -30.00 -12.67 14.99
N TYR A 108 -31.31 -12.66 15.15
CA TYR A 108 -32.10 -11.44 15.28
C TYR A 108 -31.63 -10.54 16.42
N PRO A 109 -31.52 -11.01 17.69
CA PRO A 109 -31.10 -10.15 18.79
C PRO A 109 -29.64 -9.67 18.64
N THR A 110 -28.75 -10.46 18.06
CA THR A 110 -27.35 -10.06 17.85
C THR A 110 -27.26 -8.96 16.80
N LEU A 111 -27.84 -9.17 15.61
CA LEU A 111 -27.70 -8.23 14.51
C LEU A 111 -28.48 -6.94 14.75
N THR A 112 -29.68 -7.02 15.35
CA THR A 112 -30.42 -5.79 15.68
C THR A 112 -29.77 -4.97 16.80
N ALA A 113 -29.01 -5.59 17.69
CA ALA A 113 -28.23 -4.90 18.71
C ALA A 113 -26.98 -4.22 18.14
N VAL A 114 -26.33 -4.82 17.15
CA VAL A 114 -25.05 -4.35 16.59
C VAL A 114 -25.23 -3.44 15.37
N LEU A 115 -26.05 -3.84 14.41
CA LEU A 115 -26.27 -3.10 13.16
C LEU A 115 -27.40 -2.08 13.30
N GLY A 116 -28.39 -2.38 14.14
CA GLY A 116 -29.63 -1.64 14.31
C GLY A 116 -30.83 -2.40 13.74
N ALA A 117 -32.02 -1.79 13.79
CA ALA A 117 -33.26 -2.48 13.43
C ALA A 117 -33.57 -2.41 11.92
N GLU A 118 -34.18 -3.48 11.43
CA GLU A 118 -34.97 -3.51 10.19
C GLU A 118 -36.21 -2.61 10.29
N PRO A 119 -36.98 -2.39 9.19
CA PRO A 119 -38.27 -1.73 9.30
C PRO A 119 -39.17 -2.45 10.31
N ASN A 120 -39.53 -1.78 11.41
CA ASN A 120 -40.33 -2.38 12.47
C ASN A 120 -41.33 -1.36 13.10
N PRO A 121 -42.67 -1.56 12.96
CA PRO A 121 -43.30 -2.66 12.23
C PRO A 121 -42.92 -2.64 10.75
N GLY A 122 -42.89 -3.82 10.13
CA GLY A 122 -42.52 -4.02 8.73
C GLY A 122 -43.35 -3.19 7.75
N ILE A 123 -42.93 -3.14 6.49
CA ILE A 123 -43.68 -2.40 5.46
C ILE A 123 -45.08 -2.98 5.20
N ASP A 124 -45.30 -4.25 5.55
CA ASP A 124 -46.60 -4.93 5.55
C ASP A 124 -47.36 -4.77 6.89
N CYS A 125 -46.79 -4.03 7.85
CA CYS A 125 -47.25 -3.86 9.22
C CYS A 125 -47.19 -5.13 10.10
N ASP A 126 -46.49 -6.19 9.68
CA ASP A 126 -46.11 -7.32 10.54
C ASP A 126 -44.72 -7.03 11.14
N PRO A 127 -44.52 -7.13 12.47
CA PRO A 127 -43.20 -6.88 13.09
C PRO A 127 -42.23 -8.08 12.96
N LYS A 128 -42.50 -9.04 12.08
CA LYS A 128 -41.68 -10.26 11.91
C LYS A 128 -41.02 -10.28 10.55
N VAL A 129 -39.78 -10.75 10.53
CA VAL A 129 -39.05 -11.04 9.30
C VAL A 129 -39.59 -12.32 8.68
N HIS A 130 -39.90 -12.30 7.40
CA HIS A 130 -40.37 -13.47 6.65
C HIS A 130 -39.17 -14.18 6.03
N ILE A 131 -39.15 -15.51 6.11
CA ILE A 131 -38.08 -16.34 5.58
C ILE A 131 -38.68 -17.34 4.60
N LEU A 132 -38.32 -17.23 3.32
CA LEU A 132 -38.77 -18.15 2.27
C LEU A 132 -37.71 -19.21 1.98
N VAL A 133 -38.06 -20.47 2.21
CA VAL A 133 -37.21 -21.62 1.89
C VAL A 133 -37.76 -22.34 0.67
N TYR A 134 -37.00 -22.33 -0.43
CA TYR A 134 -37.39 -22.98 -1.69
C TYR A 134 -36.21 -23.61 -2.40
N ALA A 135 -36.47 -24.45 -3.39
CA ALA A 135 -35.41 -25.15 -4.12
C ALA A 135 -34.74 -24.23 -5.15
N PHE A 136 -33.46 -23.94 -4.98
CA PHE A 136 -32.67 -23.22 -5.98
C PHE A 136 -32.25 -24.20 -7.08
N THR A 137 -32.24 -23.74 -8.34
CA THR A 137 -31.83 -24.57 -9.48
C THR A 137 -30.33 -24.54 -9.74
N ASN A 138 -29.64 -23.50 -9.24
CA ASN A 138 -28.19 -23.33 -9.33
C ASN A 138 -27.55 -23.42 -7.93
N PRO A 139 -26.70 -24.43 -7.66
CA PRO A 139 -26.08 -24.64 -6.35
C PRO A 139 -24.99 -23.62 -5.99
N GLN A 140 -24.65 -22.68 -6.89
CA GLN A 140 -23.73 -21.57 -6.58
C GLN A 140 -24.35 -20.52 -5.68
N TYR A 141 -25.69 -20.46 -5.61
CA TYR A 141 -26.43 -19.51 -4.79
C TYR A 141 -27.10 -20.25 -3.65
N VAL A 142 -27.15 -19.61 -2.48
CA VAL A 142 -27.53 -20.29 -1.22
C VAL A 142 -28.53 -19.49 -0.41
N GLY A 143 -28.56 -18.17 -0.61
CA GLY A 143 -29.55 -17.24 -0.10
C GLY A 143 -29.56 -15.97 -0.92
N TYR A 144 -30.52 -15.10 -0.62
CA TYR A 144 -30.54 -13.72 -1.10
C TYR A 144 -31.56 -12.86 -0.32
N PHE A 145 -31.28 -11.56 -0.26
CA PHE A 145 -32.21 -10.48 0.00
C PHE A 145 -32.51 -9.69 -1.28
N LEU A 146 -33.78 -9.33 -1.51
CA LEU A 146 -34.19 -8.46 -2.61
C LEU A 146 -34.64 -7.09 -2.10
N PRO A 147 -33.91 -6.00 -2.44
CA PRO A 147 -34.34 -4.63 -2.17
C PRO A 147 -35.78 -4.30 -2.62
N ALA A 148 -36.22 -4.90 -3.72
CA ALA A 148 -37.56 -4.69 -4.26
C ALA A 148 -38.67 -5.20 -3.32
N ASP A 149 -38.38 -6.15 -2.43
CA ASP A 149 -39.37 -6.72 -1.53
C ASP A 149 -39.72 -5.80 -0.38
N ILE A 150 -38.82 -4.89 0.02
CA ILE A 150 -39.10 -3.88 1.05
C ILE A 150 -39.27 -2.46 0.50
N ASN A 151 -39.27 -2.29 -0.83
CA ASN A 151 -39.51 -0.99 -1.46
C ASN A 151 -41.01 -0.75 -1.69
N PRO A 152 -41.66 0.23 -1.02
CA PRO A 152 -43.09 0.51 -1.19
C PRO A 152 -43.47 0.95 -2.61
N ALA A 153 -42.52 1.49 -3.37
CA ALA A 153 -42.71 1.93 -4.74
C ALA A 153 -42.41 0.83 -5.79
N ALA A 154 -42.04 -0.39 -5.36
CA ALA A 154 -41.74 -1.48 -6.26
C ALA A 154 -42.94 -1.84 -7.17
N GLY A 155 -42.61 -2.26 -8.40
CA GLY A 155 -43.56 -2.67 -9.44
C GLY A 155 -44.27 -4.00 -9.13
N GLY A 156 -44.76 -4.68 -10.17
CA GLY A 156 -45.60 -5.88 -10.02
C GLY A 156 -44.90 -7.15 -9.51
N VAL A 157 -43.57 -7.13 -9.35
CA VAL A 157 -42.74 -8.28 -8.91
C VAL A 157 -42.05 -7.88 -7.61
N SER A 158 -42.78 -7.96 -6.50
CA SER A 158 -42.35 -7.64 -5.14
C SER A 158 -43.26 -8.34 -4.14
N ASN A 159 -42.69 -8.82 -3.05
CA ASN A 159 -43.41 -9.48 -1.96
C ASN A 159 -43.93 -8.50 -0.89
N ARG A 160 -43.49 -7.23 -0.96
CA ARG A 160 -43.88 -6.11 -0.09
C ARG A 160 -43.84 -6.45 1.41
N ARG A 161 -42.76 -7.08 1.84
CA ARG A 161 -42.47 -7.47 3.23
C ARG A 161 -40.98 -7.68 3.43
N GLU A 162 -40.52 -7.65 4.67
CA GLU A 162 -39.16 -7.92 5.10
C GLU A 162 -38.83 -9.40 4.87
N LEU A 163 -38.39 -9.73 3.65
CA LEU A 163 -38.18 -11.09 3.17
C LEU A 163 -36.71 -11.39 2.93
N ILE A 164 -36.24 -12.49 3.51
CA ILE A 164 -35.00 -13.17 3.09
C ILE A 164 -35.33 -14.55 2.53
N SER A 165 -34.55 -15.00 1.56
CA SER A 165 -34.75 -16.28 0.89
C SER A 165 -33.54 -17.19 1.03
N LEU A 166 -33.78 -18.49 1.21
CA LEU A 166 -32.75 -19.51 1.42
C LEU A 166 -33.00 -20.74 0.55
N ASP A 167 -31.91 -21.35 0.08
CA ASP A 167 -32.01 -22.63 -0.61
C ASP A 167 -32.36 -23.74 0.39
N ILE A 168 -33.34 -24.57 0.01
CA ILE A 168 -33.82 -25.69 0.80
C ILE A 168 -32.72 -26.73 1.06
N VAL A 169 -31.72 -26.84 0.18
CA VAL A 169 -30.60 -27.79 0.36
C VAL A 169 -29.80 -27.42 1.62
N ARG A 170 -29.56 -26.13 1.88
CA ARG A 170 -28.86 -25.68 3.09
C ARG A 170 -29.59 -26.12 4.35
N LEU A 171 -30.90 -25.88 4.40
CA LEU A 171 -31.72 -26.26 5.56
C LEU A 171 -31.75 -27.78 5.79
N LEU A 172 -31.69 -28.58 4.72
CA LEU A 172 -31.78 -30.04 4.79
C LEU A 172 -30.48 -30.73 5.15
N TYR A 173 -29.34 -30.23 4.66
CA TYR A 173 -28.07 -30.95 4.72
C TYR A 173 -26.96 -30.19 5.45
N GLU A 174 -27.11 -28.87 5.63
CA GLU A 174 -26.08 -27.98 6.17
C GLU A 174 -26.70 -26.95 7.13
N PRO A 175 -27.34 -27.38 8.24
CA PRO A 175 -28.18 -26.50 9.08
C PRO A 175 -27.41 -25.32 9.69
N GLU A 176 -26.14 -25.48 10.04
CA GLU A 176 -25.29 -24.36 10.50
C GLU A 176 -25.07 -23.33 9.38
N GLN A 177 -24.88 -23.78 8.13
CA GLN A 177 -24.72 -22.89 6.98
C GLN A 177 -26.05 -22.22 6.58
N ALA A 178 -27.19 -22.87 6.84
CA ALA A 178 -28.49 -22.24 6.69
C ALA A 178 -28.65 -21.05 7.66
N ALA A 179 -28.20 -21.21 8.91
CA ALA A 179 -28.18 -20.13 9.90
C ALA A 179 -27.18 -19.02 9.52
N ALA A 180 -25.98 -19.38 9.05
CA ALA A 180 -25.00 -18.42 8.52
C ALA A 180 -25.61 -17.57 7.39
N THR A 181 -26.18 -18.24 6.37
CA THR A 181 -26.81 -17.57 5.23
C THR A 181 -27.97 -16.67 5.70
N ALA A 182 -28.78 -17.10 6.68
CA ALA A 182 -29.83 -16.25 7.21
C ALA A 182 -29.31 -15.00 7.93
N ALA A 183 -28.20 -15.11 8.66
CA ALA A 183 -27.53 -13.95 9.27
C ALA A 183 -27.00 -12.99 8.21
N HIS A 184 -26.37 -13.52 7.16
CA HIS A 184 -25.85 -12.77 6.03
C HIS A 184 -26.96 -11.97 5.32
N GLU A 185 -28.05 -12.63 4.91
CA GLU A 185 -29.13 -11.96 4.19
C GLU A 185 -29.92 -10.99 5.08
N PHE A 186 -30.03 -11.28 6.39
CA PHE A 186 -30.66 -10.37 7.32
C PHE A 186 -29.81 -9.11 7.55
N ALA A 187 -28.48 -9.24 7.57
CA ALA A 187 -27.59 -8.09 7.59
C ALA A 187 -27.77 -7.20 6.35
N HIS A 188 -27.86 -7.77 5.14
CA HIS A 188 -28.19 -7.01 3.94
C HIS A 188 -29.52 -6.26 4.05
N LEU A 189 -30.56 -6.90 4.59
CA LEU A 189 -31.87 -6.27 4.79
C LEU A 189 -31.78 -5.07 5.73
N ILE A 190 -31.14 -5.25 6.89
CA ILE A 190 -30.92 -4.18 7.87
C ILE A 190 -30.13 -3.03 7.23
N SER A 191 -29.00 -3.34 6.60
CA SER A 191 -28.11 -2.35 6.00
C SER A 191 -28.81 -1.58 4.90
N TYR A 192 -29.50 -2.25 3.97
CA TYR A 192 -30.23 -1.58 2.90
C TYR A 192 -31.31 -0.63 3.43
N TYR A 193 -32.00 -1.00 4.52
CA TYR A 193 -32.97 -0.11 5.13
C TYR A 193 -32.30 1.11 5.75
N ARG A 194 -31.27 0.90 6.55
CA ARG A 194 -30.63 1.94 7.38
C ARG A 194 -29.77 2.89 6.56
N ASP A 195 -29.00 2.35 5.63
CA ASP A 195 -28.18 3.11 4.70
C ASP A 195 -29.04 3.79 3.62
N TYR A 196 -29.64 2.99 2.74
CA TYR A 196 -30.27 3.50 1.53
C TYR A 196 -31.71 4.02 1.72
N MET A 197 -32.60 3.28 2.39
CA MET A 197 -34.02 3.67 2.45
C MET A 197 -34.29 4.85 3.39
N LEU A 198 -33.51 4.98 4.46
CA LEU A 198 -33.60 6.12 5.38
C LEU A 198 -32.83 7.34 4.87
N ASP A 199 -32.08 7.23 3.78
CA ASP A 199 -31.44 8.38 3.16
C ASP A 199 -32.49 9.36 2.60
N THR A 200 -32.37 10.60 3.03
CA THR A 200 -33.24 11.71 2.62
C THR A 200 -32.62 12.58 1.53
N ALA A 201 -31.42 12.23 1.04
CA ALA A 201 -30.79 12.87 -0.10
C ALA A 201 -31.69 12.82 -1.34
N SER A 202 -31.52 13.79 -2.24
CA SER A 202 -32.32 13.85 -3.47
C SER A 202 -32.04 12.68 -4.42
N GLN A 203 -30.88 12.04 -4.29
CA GLN A 203 -30.41 10.92 -5.11
C GLN A 203 -29.55 10.02 -4.21
N PRO A 204 -30.18 9.14 -3.40
CA PRO A 204 -29.44 8.21 -2.57
C PRO A 204 -28.66 7.23 -3.45
N THR A 205 -27.44 6.93 -3.05
CA THR A 205 -26.58 5.89 -3.61
C THR A 205 -26.56 4.69 -2.69
N ARG A 206 -26.19 3.52 -3.23
CA ARG A 206 -26.02 2.32 -2.41
C ARG A 206 -24.58 2.28 -1.91
N GLU A 207 -24.42 1.79 -0.70
CA GLU A 207 -23.13 1.42 -0.15
C GLU A 207 -22.31 0.55 -1.12
N GLU A 208 -21.00 0.77 -1.11
CA GLU A 208 -20.05 0.06 -1.95
C GLU A 208 -20.08 -1.44 -1.61
N THR A 209 -20.09 -2.28 -2.66
CA THR A 209 -20.36 -3.72 -2.48
C THR A 209 -19.37 -4.41 -1.55
N TRP A 210 -18.11 -3.99 -1.53
CA TRP A 210 -17.10 -4.56 -0.64
C TRP A 210 -17.39 -4.26 0.85
N VAL A 211 -18.00 -3.12 1.16
CA VAL A 211 -18.45 -2.78 2.53
C VAL A 211 -19.72 -3.57 2.87
N GLU A 212 -20.72 -3.58 1.98
CA GLU A 212 -21.97 -4.33 2.19
C GLU A 212 -21.70 -5.81 2.48
N GLU A 213 -20.86 -6.44 1.67
CA GLU A 213 -20.50 -7.85 1.80
C GLU A 213 -19.62 -8.08 3.03
N GLY A 214 -18.66 -7.19 3.34
CA GLY A 214 -17.85 -7.29 4.55
C GLY A 214 -18.69 -7.28 5.84
N VAL A 215 -19.72 -6.41 5.92
CA VAL A 215 -20.66 -6.36 7.05
C VAL A 215 -21.50 -7.63 7.12
N SER A 216 -22.05 -8.11 6.01
CA SER A 216 -22.84 -9.34 5.97
C SER A 216 -22.03 -10.59 6.32
N MET A 217 -20.80 -10.70 5.84
CA MET A 217 -19.88 -11.78 6.19
C MET A 217 -19.52 -11.75 7.68
N TYR A 218 -19.25 -10.57 8.24
CA TYR A 218 -18.92 -10.46 9.66
C TYR A 218 -20.15 -10.70 10.56
N ALA A 219 -21.37 -10.44 10.06
CA ALA A 219 -22.61 -10.80 10.75
C ALA A 219 -22.71 -12.31 11.02
N GLU A 220 -22.24 -13.16 10.09
CA GLU A 220 -22.15 -14.61 10.30
C GLU A 220 -21.24 -14.94 11.49
N VAL A 221 -20.07 -14.30 11.56
CA VAL A 221 -19.09 -14.47 12.64
C VAL A 221 -19.68 -14.02 13.99
N LEU A 222 -20.30 -12.85 14.03
CA LEU A 222 -20.93 -12.30 15.24
C LEU A 222 -22.02 -13.21 15.80
N CYS A 223 -22.79 -13.86 14.92
CA CYS A 223 -23.85 -14.81 15.30
C CYS A 223 -23.32 -16.21 15.67
N GLY A 224 -22.00 -16.44 15.58
CA GLY A 224 -21.36 -17.72 15.89
C GLY A 224 -21.37 -18.73 14.74
N TYR A 225 -21.61 -18.28 13.51
CA TYR A 225 -21.73 -19.11 12.30
C TYR A 225 -20.61 -18.86 11.26
N GLY A 226 -19.46 -18.31 11.68
CA GLY A 226 -18.32 -17.97 10.81
C GLY A 226 -17.56 -19.15 10.20
N GLY A 227 -18.16 -20.33 10.01
CA GLY A 227 -17.46 -21.49 9.45
C GLY A 227 -17.00 -21.29 8.00
N GLN A 228 -17.74 -20.50 7.22
CA GLN A 228 -17.39 -20.17 5.83
C GLN A 228 -16.18 -19.23 5.72
N ALA A 229 -15.99 -18.36 6.71
CA ALA A 229 -14.88 -17.40 6.79
C ALA A 229 -13.52 -18.05 6.55
N VAL A 230 -13.30 -19.28 7.02
CA VAL A 230 -12.02 -20.01 6.88
C VAL A 230 -11.62 -20.14 5.41
N ALA A 231 -12.56 -20.46 4.52
CA ALA A 231 -12.26 -20.65 3.11
C ALA A 231 -12.00 -19.33 2.38
N GLU A 232 -12.72 -18.27 2.76
CA GLU A 232 -12.59 -16.93 2.19
C GLU A 232 -11.28 -16.27 2.62
N LEU A 233 -10.96 -16.33 3.91
CA LEU A 233 -9.69 -15.87 4.45
C LEU A 233 -8.51 -16.63 3.84
N ALA A 234 -8.63 -17.95 3.62
CA ALA A 234 -7.60 -18.70 2.91
C ALA A 234 -7.42 -18.23 1.46
N GLY A 235 -8.52 -17.90 0.76
CA GLY A 235 -8.46 -17.31 -0.58
C GLY A 235 -7.68 -16.00 -0.60
N PHE A 236 -8.02 -15.07 0.30
CA PHE A 236 -7.32 -13.79 0.43
C PHE A 236 -5.87 -13.95 0.90
N ALA A 237 -5.59 -14.85 1.84
CA ALA A 237 -4.24 -15.10 2.35
C ALA A 237 -3.26 -15.56 1.24
N THR A 238 -3.77 -16.27 0.23
CA THR A 238 -2.97 -16.68 -0.94
C THR A 238 -2.83 -15.60 -2.02
N ASP A 239 -3.65 -14.55 -1.97
CA ASP A 239 -3.65 -13.42 -2.91
C ASP A 239 -3.77 -12.08 -2.14
N PRO A 240 -2.76 -11.70 -1.34
CA PRO A 240 -2.77 -10.42 -0.61
C PRO A 240 -2.68 -9.19 -1.54
N GLY A 241 -2.41 -9.40 -2.83
CA GLY A 241 -2.46 -8.39 -3.87
C GLY A 241 -3.87 -8.08 -4.36
N LYS A 242 -4.91 -8.74 -3.83
CA LYS A 242 -6.31 -8.52 -4.17
C LYS A 242 -6.81 -7.16 -3.64
N ASN A 243 -7.18 -6.27 -4.55
CA ASN A 243 -7.71 -4.93 -4.25
C ASN A 243 -9.03 -5.01 -3.47
N LEU A 244 -9.04 -4.47 -2.25
CA LEU A 244 -10.19 -4.44 -1.34
C LEU A 244 -11.40 -3.70 -1.94
N THR A 245 -11.15 -2.61 -2.67
CA THR A 245 -12.20 -1.70 -3.17
C THR A 245 -12.71 -2.06 -4.57
N ALA A 246 -12.05 -2.98 -5.27
CA ALA A 246 -12.40 -3.38 -6.64
C ALA A 246 -13.08 -4.76 -6.65
N TRP A 247 -14.41 -4.75 -6.57
CA TRP A 247 -15.20 -5.96 -6.34
C TRP A 247 -15.27 -6.89 -7.56
N GLY A 248 -14.65 -8.08 -7.43
CA GLY A 248 -14.60 -9.11 -8.47
C GLY A 248 -15.53 -10.31 -8.24
N LYS A 249 -16.21 -10.41 -7.09
CA LYS A 249 -17.00 -11.60 -6.66
C LYS A 249 -16.18 -12.89 -6.59
N THR A 250 -14.92 -12.80 -6.19
CA THR A 250 -14.05 -13.96 -5.94
C THR A 250 -13.95 -14.27 -4.46
N THR A 251 -13.56 -15.50 -4.10
CA THR A 251 -13.34 -15.89 -2.70
C THR A 251 -12.36 -14.96 -1.97
N ALA A 252 -11.37 -14.41 -2.66
CA ALA A 252 -10.44 -13.43 -2.08
C ALA A 252 -11.09 -12.05 -1.85
N ASP A 253 -12.07 -11.63 -2.67
CA ASP A 253 -12.84 -10.40 -2.42
C ASP A 253 -13.62 -10.49 -1.10
N TYR A 254 -14.33 -11.61 -0.90
CA TYR A 254 -15.08 -11.90 0.32
C TYR A 254 -14.14 -11.98 1.54
N GLY A 255 -13.00 -12.67 1.40
CA GLY A 255 -12.01 -12.79 2.47
C GLY A 255 -11.39 -11.45 2.89
N ALA A 256 -11.01 -10.61 1.93
CA ALA A 256 -10.46 -9.29 2.20
C ALA A 256 -11.48 -8.38 2.90
N SER A 257 -12.73 -8.39 2.42
CA SER A 257 -13.80 -7.54 2.96
C SER A 257 -14.23 -7.96 4.36
N LEU A 258 -14.38 -9.28 4.59
CA LEU A 258 -14.60 -9.82 5.93
C LEU A 258 -13.47 -9.42 6.88
N ALA A 259 -12.21 -9.65 6.48
CA ALA A 259 -11.06 -9.33 7.32
C ALA A 259 -11.01 -7.84 7.67
N PHE A 260 -11.27 -6.95 6.70
CA PHE A 260 -11.25 -5.51 6.93
C PHE A 260 -12.35 -5.06 7.91
N VAL A 261 -13.60 -5.48 7.70
CA VAL A 261 -14.71 -5.10 8.57
C VAL A 261 -14.56 -5.68 9.97
N ALA A 262 -14.13 -6.95 10.07
CA ALA A 262 -13.82 -7.58 11.35
C ALA A 262 -12.72 -6.82 12.10
N TYR A 263 -11.63 -6.46 11.41
CA TYR A 263 -10.54 -5.69 12.02
C TYR A 263 -11.01 -4.34 12.56
N ALA A 264 -11.78 -3.59 11.76
CA ALA A 264 -12.32 -2.30 12.18
C ALA A 264 -13.24 -2.43 13.41
N ALA A 265 -14.16 -3.40 13.39
CA ALA A 265 -15.08 -3.65 14.50
C ALA A 265 -14.35 -4.11 15.78
N GLU A 266 -13.30 -4.92 15.67
CA GLU A 266 -12.54 -5.36 16.84
C GLU A 266 -11.63 -4.26 17.40
N ARG A 267 -11.12 -3.38 16.54
CA ARG A 267 -10.26 -2.27 16.94
C ARG A 267 -11.03 -1.14 17.62
N PHE A 268 -12.21 -0.82 17.11
CA PHE A 268 -13.01 0.32 17.58
C PHE A 268 -14.25 -0.09 18.39
N GLY A 269 -14.50 -1.38 18.52
CA GLY A 269 -15.70 -1.95 19.16
C GLY A 269 -16.83 -2.18 18.16
N THR A 270 -17.68 -3.17 18.42
CA THR A 270 -18.78 -3.55 17.50
C THR A 270 -19.81 -2.43 17.30
N GLU A 271 -19.86 -1.44 18.20
CA GLU A 271 -20.69 -0.23 18.02
C GLU A 271 -20.29 0.59 16.77
N PHE A 272 -19.05 0.49 16.31
CA PHE A 272 -18.61 1.07 15.04
C PHE A 272 -19.49 0.63 13.87
N LEU A 273 -19.94 -0.64 13.84
CA LEU A 273 -20.79 -1.14 12.76
C LEU A 273 -22.16 -0.45 12.73
N SER A 274 -22.69 -0.03 13.88
CA SER A 274 -23.93 0.75 13.93
C SER A 274 -23.76 2.11 13.27
N TRP A 275 -22.61 2.77 13.50
CA TRP A 275 -22.26 4.04 12.86
C TRP A 275 -22.04 3.88 11.37
N LEU A 276 -21.35 2.82 10.96
CA LEU A 276 -21.10 2.51 9.54
C LEU A 276 -22.42 2.27 8.79
N VAL A 277 -23.31 1.43 9.33
CA VAL A 277 -24.60 1.12 8.71
C VAL A 277 -25.57 2.31 8.71
N ASP A 278 -25.45 3.24 9.65
CA ASP A 278 -26.25 4.48 9.68
C ASP A 278 -25.64 5.63 8.87
N GLU A 279 -24.37 5.54 8.47
CA GLU A 279 -23.74 6.54 7.62
C GLU A 279 -24.40 6.52 6.22
N LYS A 280 -24.35 7.66 5.51
CA LYS A 280 -25.00 7.84 4.21
C LYS A 280 -23.99 8.11 3.10
N ALA A 281 -22.74 8.36 3.47
CA ALA A 281 -21.62 8.34 2.55
C ALA A 281 -21.17 6.89 2.34
N ASP A 282 -20.76 6.56 1.13
CA ASP A 282 -20.39 5.21 0.74
C ASP A 282 -18.85 5.00 0.77
N GLY A 283 -18.44 3.73 0.84
CA GLY A 283 -17.06 3.28 0.71
C GLY A 283 -16.13 3.89 1.76
N ARG A 284 -14.95 4.36 1.32
CA ARG A 284 -14.00 5.09 2.18
C ARG A 284 -14.63 6.26 2.91
N ALA A 285 -15.42 7.05 2.20
CA ALA A 285 -15.99 8.27 2.76
C ALA A 285 -16.96 7.94 3.90
N GLY A 286 -17.73 6.86 3.74
CA GLY A 286 -18.59 6.30 4.79
C GLY A 286 -17.80 5.85 6.02
N ILE A 287 -16.73 5.09 5.82
CA ILE A 287 -15.87 4.61 6.92
C ILE A 287 -15.21 5.78 7.67
N GLU A 288 -14.68 6.78 6.97
CA GLU A 288 -14.09 7.96 7.60
C GLU A 288 -15.13 8.75 8.41
N ALA A 289 -16.33 8.91 7.88
CA ALA A 289 -17.41 9.60 8.57
C ALA A 289 -17.89 8.82 9.80
N ALA A 290 -18.02 7.49 9.70
CA ALA A 290 -18.36 6.60 10.80
C ALA A 290 -17.31 6.62 11.92
N LEU A 291 -16.01 6.59 11.57
CA LEU A 291 -14.91 6.75 12.54
C LEU A 291 -14.99 8.10 13.26
N ALA A 292 -15.17 9.18 12.49
CA ALA A 292 -15.30 10.52 13.06
C ALA A 292 -16.54 10.66 13.97
N ALA A 293 -17.67 10.06 13.59
CA ALA A 293 -18.90 10.05 14.39
C ALA A 293 -18.74 9.25 15.69
N ALA A 294 -18.01 8.14 15.65
CA ALA A 294 -17.62 7.35 16.81
C ALA A 294 -16.52 8.03 17.67
N GLY A 295 -15.96 9.16 17.24
CA GLY A 295 -14.96 9.92 17.99
C GLY A 295 -13.52 9.44 17.80
N HIS A 296 -13.25 8.69 16.74
CA HIS A 296 -11.94 8.20 16.35
C HIS A 296 -11.26 9.17 15.36
N PRO A 297 -10.02 9.64 15.63
CA PRO A 297 -9.32 10.58 14.77
C PRO A 297 -8.65 9.96 13.54
N GLU A 298 -8.57 8.63 13.46
CA GLU A 298 -7.97 7.88 12.37
C GLU A 298 -8.69 8.15 11.04
N ARG A 299 -7.92 8.32 9.95
CA ARG A 299 -8.47 8.29 8.59
C ARG A 299 -8.50 6.86 8.06
N PHE A 300 -9.16 6.66 6.93
CA PHE A 300 -9.17 5.36 6.26
C PHE A 300 -7.75 4.87 5.98
N ASP A 301 -6.86 5.74 5.49
CA ASP A 301 -5.48 5.36 5.14
C ASP A 301 -4.70 4.83 6.36
N ASP A 302 -4.96 5.40 7.55
CA ASP A 302 -4.34 4.96 8.81
C ASP A 302 -4.86 3.58 9.21
N LEU A 303 -6.19 3.41 9.19
CA LEU A 303 -6.85 2.13 9.45
C LEU A 303 -6.39 1.03 8.46
N PHE A 304 -6.31 1.38 7.18
CA PHE A 304 -5.93 0.47 6.11
C PHE A 304 -4.48 0.01 6.26
N GLY A 305 -3.52 0.91 6.52
CA GLY A 305 -2.13 0.55 6.76
C GLY A 305 -1.94 -0.38 7.96
N ASP A 306 -2.68 -0.13 9.04
CA ASP A 306 -2.64 -0.98 10.22
C ASP A 306 -3.32 -2.34 9.99
N TRP A 307 -4.41 -2.39 9.22
CA TRP A 307 -5.06 -3.63 8.79
C TRP A 307 -4.12 -4.51 7.96
N LEU A 308 -3.35 -3.91 7.04
CA LEU A 308 -2.32 -4.63 6.29
C LEU A 308 -1.26 -5.23 7.22
N ALA A 309 -0.77 -4.44 8.20
CA ALA A 309 0.15 -4.95 9.19
C ALA A 309 -0.45 -6.09 10.02
N ALA A 310 -1.72 -5.99 10.43
CA ALA A 310 -2.42 -7.04 11.16
C ALA A 310 -2.54 -8.33 10.35
N ASN A 311 -2.95 -8.25 9.08
CA ASN A 311 -3.03 -9.41 8.18
C ASN A 311 -1.71 -10.17 8.03
N TYR A 312 -0.60 -9.43 8.07
CA TYR A 312 0.73 -10.02 8.02
C TYR A 312 1.22 -10.52 9.38
N LEU A 313 0.92 -9.84 10.47
CA LEU A 313 1.46 -10.20 11.78
C LEU A 313 0.63 -11.27 12.50
N ASP A 314 -0.63 -11.42 12.14
CA ASP A 314 -1.52 -12.45 12.65
C ASP A 314 -0.98 -13.85 12.31
N GLY A 315 -1.09 -14.77 13.27
CA GLY A 315 -0.44 -16.09 13.23
C GLY A 315 1.10 -16.07 13.28
N ARG A 316 1.74 -14.89 13.26
CA ARG A 316 3.19 -14.71 13.44
C ARG A 316 3.49 -14.23 14.87
N ALA A 317 3.56 -12.92 15.08
CA ALA A 317 3.83 -12.33 16.40
C ALA A 317 2.61 -11.59 16.97
N GLY A 318 1.64 -11.24 16.13
CA GLY A 318 0.38 -10.64 16.54
C GLY A 318 -0.66 -11.70 16.89
N SER A 319 -1.57 -11.32 17.79
CA SER A 319 -2.71 -12.17 18.17
C SER A 319 -3.95 -11.38 18.59
N LEU A 320 -3.87 -10.05 18.60
CA LEU A 320 -4.95 -9.12 18.94
C LEU A 320 -4.69 -7.79 18.24
N PRO A 321 -5.72 -6.95 18.04
CA PRO A 321 -5.54 -5.59 17.57
C PRO A 321 -4.52 -4.81 18.42
N PRO A 322 -3.64 -3.99 17.81
CA PRO A 322 -3.67 -3.57 16.40
C PRO A 322 -2.98 -4.53 15.40
N PHE A 323 -2.34 -5.61 15.86
CA PHE A 323 -1.46 -6.45 15.01
C PHE A 323 -1.99 -7.86 14.75
N GLY A 324 -3.28 -8.11 15.01
CA GLY A 324 -3.92 -9.39 14.74
C GLY A 324 -5.41 -9.32 15.04
N TYR A 325 -6.04 -10.49 15.12
CA TYR A 325 -7.49 -10.62 15.24
C TYR A 325 -7.89 -11.39 16.51
N ALA A 326 -9.04 -11.05 17.07
CA ALA A 326 -9.67 -11.77 18.17
C ALA A 326 -10.59 -12.89 17.66
N SER A 327 -11.33 -12.65 16.56
CA SER A 327 -12.30 -13.62 16.01
C SER A 327 -11.82 -14.39 14.79
N LEU A 328 -10.76 -13.92 14.13
CA LEU A 328 -10.22 -14.51 12.90
C LEU A 328 -8.78 -15.03 13.12
N ASP A 329 -8.31 -15.85 12.19
CA ASP A 329 -6.92 -16.31 12.09
C ASP A 329 -6.50 -16.22 10.63
N ILE A 330 -5.62 -15.28 10.31
CA ILE A 330 -5.15 -15.01 8.95
C ILE A 330 -3.62 -14.95 8.92
N ALA A 331 -3.03 -15.55 7.89
CA ALA A 331 -1.60 -15.45 7.65
C ALA A 331 -1.36 -15.24 6.16
N VAL A 332 -1.31 -13.98 5.73
CA VAL A 332 -1.08 -13.66 4.31
C VAL A 332 0.30 -14.10 3.85
N GLY A 333 0.39 -14.52 2.58
CA GLY A 333 1.64 -14.89 1.94
C GLY A 333 2.58 -13.70 1.72
N ALA A 334 3.88 -13.99 1.62
CA ALA A 334 4.91 -13.02 1.28
C ALA A 334 5.93 -13.64 0.33
N VAL A 335 6.63 -12.78 -0.42
CA VAL A 335 7.73 -13.17 -1.29
C VAL A 335 9.02 -13.15 -0.49
N GLU A 336 9.66 -14.30 -0.31
CA GLU A 336 10.96 -14.37 0.35
C GLU A 336 12.07 -13.82 -0.56
N LEU A 337 12.85 -12.88 -0.05
CA LEU A 337 14.04 -12.36 -0.71
C LEU A 337 15.21 -13.34 -0.49
N THR A 338 15.99 -13.62 -1.53
CA THR A 338 17.10 -14.60 -1.45
C THR A 338 18.45 -14.07 -1.94
N ASP A 339 18.47 -12.85 -2.47
CA ASP A 339 19.65 -12.22 -3.04
C ASP A 339 20.62 -11.67 -1.99
N ALA A 340 21.83 -11.34 -2.43
CA ALA A 340 22.85 -10.73 -1.57
C ALA A 340 22.52 -9.27 -1.25
N PHE A 341 22.83 -8.86 -0.01
CA PHE A 341 22.65 -7.49 0.45
C PHE A 341 23.91 -6.62 0.24
N PRO A 342 23.76 -5.32 -0.09
CA PRO A 342 22.51 -4.59 -0.27
C PRO A 342 21.79 -5.02 -1.56
N LEU A 343 20.50 -5.29 -1.44
CA LEU A 343 19.64 -5.68 -2.53
C LEU A 343 19.03 -4.42 -3.16
N VAL A 344 19.02 -4.32 -4.48
CA VAL A 344 18.27 -3.31 -5.21
C VAL A 344 17.23 -4.00 -6.08
N GLY A 345 15.97 -3.58 -5.97
CA GLY A 345 14.86 -4.20 -6.70
C GLY A 345 13.81 -3.19 -7.15
N THR A 346 12.90 -3.63 -7.98
CA THR A 346 11.70 -2.87 -8.38
C THR A 346 10.50 -3.80 -8.23
N VAL A 347 9.45 -3.30 -7.62
CA VAL A 347 8.22 -4.05 -7.35
C VAL A 347 7.03 -3.11 -7.47
N SER A 348 5.85 -3.66 -7.72
CA SER A 348 4.62 -2.90 -7.85
C SER A 348 3.79 -3.04 -6.57
N ALA A 349 3.32 -1.92 -6.04
CA ALA A 349 2.36 -1.85 -4.94
C ALA A 349 0.94 -1.82 -5.52
N PRO A 350 0.12 -2.87 -5.36
CA PRO A 350 -1.25 -2.87 -5.85
C PRO A 350 -2.12 -1.88 -5.07
N ASN A 351 -3.07 -1.26 -5.74
CA ASN A 351 -4.00 -0.31 -5.12
C ASN A 351 -4.94 -1.02 -4.14
N TYR A 352 -5.12 -0.46 -2.93
CA TYR A 352 -5.91 -1.04 -1.84
C TYR A 352 -5.67 -2.54 -1.60
N ALA A 353 -4.42 -2.97 -1.76
CA ALA A 353 -3.90 -4.29 -1.48
C ALA A 353 -2.42 -4.19 -1.13
N CYS A 354 -1.74 -5.28 -0.81
CA CYS A 354 -0.35 -5.20 -0.36
C CYS A 354 0.57 -6.24 -1.00
N THR A 355 1.79 -5.79 -1.32
CA THR A 355 2.92 -6.67 -1.60
C THR A 355 3.81 -6.75 -0.37
N TYR A 356 4.04 -7.98 0.10
CA TYR A 356 4.94 -8.28 1.21
C TYR A 356 6.22 -8.92 0.69
N LEU A 357 7.37 -8.34 1.02
CA LEU A 357 8.70 -8.89 0.75
C LEU A 357 9.38 -9.24 2.07
N GLU A 358 9.59 -10.53 2.33
CA GLU A 358 10.20 -11.00 3.57
C GLU A 358 11.73 -11.05 3.44
N VAL A 359 12.42 -10.43 4.38
CA VAL A 359 13.89 -10.42 4.46
C VAL A 359 14.35 -11.73 5.12
N PRO A 360 15.45 -12.36 4.64
CA PRO A 360 16.06 -13.49 5.32
C PRO A 360 16.30 -13.22 6.80
N SER A 361 16.05 -14.24 7.63
CA SER A 361 16.23 -14.12 9.08
C SER A 361 17.65 -13.68 9.44
N GLY A 362 17.74 -12.65 10.29
CA GLY A 362 19.00 -12.11 10.79
C GLY A 362 19.28 -12.52 12.24
N ASP A 363 20.41 -12.02 12.78
CA ASP A 363 20.63 -12.00 14.22
C ASP A 363 19.92 -10.80 14.86
N LEU A 364 19.76 -10.83 16.20
CA LEU A 364 19.04 -9.77 16.93
C LEU A 364 19.79 -8.43 16.99
N GLU A 365 21.08 -8.41 16.65
CA GLU A 365 21.87 -7.17 16.63
C GLU A 365 21.82 -6.48 15.26
N SER A 366 21.45 -7.24 14.23
CA SER A 366 21.29 -6.75 12.87
C SER A 366 20.11 -5.78 12.81
N THR A 367 20.30 -4.73 12.02
CA THR A 367 19.22 -3.79 11.65
C THR A 367 19.00 -3.87 10.15
N VAL A 368 17.77 -3.64 9.73
CA VAL A 368 17.42 -3.53 8.31
C VAL A 368 17.21 -2.07 7.97
N ARG A 369 17.93 -1.59 6.96
CA ARG A 369 17.65 -0.28 6.37
C ARG A 369 17.00 -0.46 5.02
N LEU A 370 15.86 0.19 4.87
CA LEU A 370 15.07 0.24 3.65
C LEU A 370 15.05 1.67 3.11
N VAL A 371 15.44 1.83 1.86
CA VAL A 371 15.28 3.06 1.07
C VAL A 371 14.31 2.77 -0.07
N VAL A 372 13.33 3.66 -0.27
CA VAL A 372 12.33 3.55 -1.33
C VAL A 372 12.36 4.80 -2.20
N ASP A 373 12.10 4.60 -3.49
CA ASP A 373 11.90 5.64 -4.49
C ASP A 373 10.75 5.22 -5.44
N GLY A 374 9.56 5.75 -5.17
CA GLY A 374 8.34 5.53 -5.95
C GLY A 374 8.07 6.65 -6.95
N GLN A 375 7.09 6.45 -7.82
CA GLN A 375 6.68 7.46 -8.81
C GLN A 375 6.24 8.77 -8.14
N ASP A 376 6.74 9.91 -8.61
CA ASP A 376 6.42 11.24 -8.07
C ASP A 376 4.91 11.49 -7.98
N GLY A 377 4.44 11.86 -6.78
CA GLY A 377 3.02 12.17 -6.51
C GLY A 377 2.07 10.97 -6.44
N ALA A 378 2.54 9.75 -6.71
CA ALA A 378 1.80 8.52 -6.46
C ALA A 378 1.38 8.37 -4.98
N PRO A 379 0.15 7.92 -4.68
CA PRO A 379 -0.30 7.69 -3.31
C PRO A 379 0.22 6.34 -2.80
N LEU A 380 1.54 6.23 -2.67
CA LEU A 380 2.23 5.03 -2.22
C LEU A 380 2.29 5.00 -0.69
N GLY A 381 2.03 3.84 -0.09
CA GLY A 381 2.33 3.54 1.31
C GLY A 381 3.39 2.44 1.38
N VAL A 382 4.38 2.62 2.24
CA VAL A 382 5.39 1.58 2.54
C VAL A 382 5.69 1.56 4.02
N ALA A 383 5.82 0.36 4.60
CA ALA A 383 6.28 0.16 5.96
C ALA A 383 7.33 -0.95 6.04
N LEU A 384 8.25 -0.80 6.98
CA LEU A 384 9.14 -1.87 7.44
C LEU A 384 8.53 -2.49 8.69
N ILE A 385 8.12 -3.75 8.60
CA ILE A 385 7.58 -4.55 9.70
C ILE A 385 8.72 -5.40 10.25
N SER A 386 8.96 -5.33 11.55
CA SER A 386 9.96 -6.15 12.26
C SER A 386 9.28 -6.89 13.41
N TRP A 387 9.59 -8.17 13.60
CA TRP A 387 9.02 -8.97 14.68
C TRP A 387 9.99 -10.05 15.17
N GLU A 388 9.74 -10.54 16.38
CA GLU A 388 10.55 -11.59 16.98
C GLU A 388 9.69 -12.85 17.24
N PRO A 389 9.86 -13.94 16.46
CA PRO A 389 9.08 -15.17 16.63
C PRO A 389 9.18 -15.79 18.02
N SER A 390 10.29 -15.59 18.73
CA SER A 390 10.46 -16.12 20.10
C SER A 390 9.80 -15.25 21.18
N ALA A 391 9.30 -14.06 20.83
CA ALA A 391 8.67 -13.12 21.76
C ALA A 391 7.34 -12.57 21.17
N PRO A 392 6.22 -13.32 21.33
CA PRO A 392 4.91 -12.86 20.87
C PRO A 392 4.56 -11.45 21.38
N GLY A 393 3.99 -10.62 20.51
CA GLY A 393 3.70 -9.21 20.75
C GLY A 393 4.88 -8.26 20.58
N LEU A 394 6.12 -8.74 20.45
CA LEU A 394 7.27 -7.90 20.12
C LEU A 394 7.29 -7.61 18.63
N VAL A 395 6.70 -6.47 18.28
CA VAL A 395 6.49 -5.99 16.91
C VAL A 395 6.89 -4.52 16.82
N GLU A 396 7.50 -4.15 15.69
CA GLU A 396 7.74 -2.77 15.28
C GLU A 396 7.24 -2.60 13.84
N VAL A 397 6.33 -1.66 13.61
CA VAL A 397 5.89 -1.26 12.27
C VAL A 397 6.35 0.18 12.05
N MET A 398 7.29 0.38 11.13
CA MET A 398 7.83 1.71 10.83
C MET A 398 7.41 2.15 9.43
N PRO A 399 6.46 3.09 9.31
CA PRO A 399 6.16 3.71 8.02
C PRO A 399 7.40 4.39 7.43
N VAL A 400 7.60 4.25 6.13
CA VAL A 400 8.64 5.00 5.41
C VAL A 400 8.14 6.43 5.20
N PRO A 401 8.85 7.46 5.67
CA PRO A 401 8.45 8.85 5.47
C PRO A 401 8.69 9.26 4.01
N LEU A 402 7.70 9.03 3.15
CA LEU A 402 7.76 9.41 1.75
C LEU A 402 7.64 10.92 1.61
N ALA A 403 8.59 11.53 0.90
CA ALA A 403 8.65 12.98 0.78
C ALA A 403 7.54 13.55 -0.13
N PRO A 404 6.99 14.73 0.18
CA PRO A 404 6.02 15.37 -0.71
C PRO A 404 6.66 15.75 -2.05
N GLY A 405 6.03 15.32 -3.16
CA GLY A 405 6.43 15.68 -4.53
C GLY A 405 7.43 14.73 -5.20
N TYR A 406 8.13 13.90 -4.43
CA TYR A 406 8.88 12.74 -4.92
C TYR A 406 8.72 11.61 -3.89
N ASN A 407 8.16 10.47 -4.28
CA ASN A 407 7.74 9.44 -3.31
C ASN A 407 8.88 8.53 -2.88
N GLY A 408 9.92 9.12 -2.31
CA GLY A 408 11.00 8.36 -1.71
C GLY A 408 11.21 8.70 -0.25
N GLY A 409 11.80 7.74 0.46
CA GLY A 409 12.07 7.85 1.88
C GLY A 409 12.99 6.74 2.38
N VAL A 410 13.39 6.86 3.63
CA VAL A 410 14.29 5.91 4.29
C VAL A 410 13.80 5.58 5.69
N VAL A 411 13.92 4.32 6.07
CA VAL A 411 13.68 3.84 7.43
C VAL A 411 14.75 2.83 7.81
N THR A 412 15.04 2.71 9.10
CA THR A 412 15.95 1.68 9.64
C THR A 412 15.31 1.10 10.87
N SER A 413 15.19 -0.23 10.91
CA SER A 413 14.60 -0.93 12.06
C SER A 413 15.42 -0.70 13.33
N SER A 414 14.76 -0.83 14.47
CA SER A 414 15.46 -1.01 15.74
C SER A 414 16.16 -2.38 15.77
N PRO A 415 17.23 -2.57 16.57
CA PRO A 415 17.73 -3.90 16.89
C PRO A 415 16.73 -4.65 17.80
N GLY A 416 16.92 -5.96 17.97
CA GLY A 416 16.11 -6.83 18.82
C GLY A 416 15.08 -7.68 18.08
N PHE A 417 15.10 -7.67 16.75
CA PHE A 417 14.21 -8.44 15.89
C PHE A 417 15.03 -9.34 14.97
N SER A 418 14.64 -10.60 14.80
CA SER A 418 15.27 -11.53 13.86
C SER A 418 14.56 -11.61 12.50
N ARG A 419 13.34 -11.04 12.40
CA ARG A 419 12.52 -11.10 11.19
C ARG A 419 12.06 -9.71 10.78
N HIS A 420 12.07 -9.49 9.47
CA HIS A 420 11.69 -8.22 8.87
C HIS A 420 10.95 -8.47 7.55
N ALA A 421 10.01 -7.59 7.23
CA ALA A 421 9.33 -7.57 5.96
C ALA A 421 9.06 -6.14 5.52
N LEU A 422 9.19 -5.90 4.23
CA LEU A 422 8.65 -4.71 3.60
C LEU A 422 7.18 -4.98 3.24
N ALA A 423 6.30 -4.06 3.58
CA ALA A 423 4.91 -4.03 3.12
C ALA A 423 4.71 -2.77 2.27
N ALA A 424 4.16 -2.90 1.06
CA ALA A 424 3.89 -1.77 0.17
C ALA A 424 2.51 -1.88 -0.51
N TRP A 425 1.78 -0.76 -0.52
CA TRP A 425 0.41 -0.66 -1.03
C TRP A 425 0.16 0.67 -1.73
N GLY A 426 -0.80 0.69 -2.65
CA GLY A 426 -1.32 1.93 -3.25
C GLY A 426 -2.59 2.42 -2.56
N MET A 427 -2.80 3.74 -2.55
CA MET A 427 -3.98 4.43 -2.01
C MET A 427 -4.56 5.40 -3.06
N GLY A 428 -4.70 4.91 -4.28
CA GLY A 428 -5.28 5.61 -5.43
C GLY A 428 -6.79 5.77 -5.36
N LEU A 429 -7.43 5.87 -6.51
CA LEU A 429 -8.89 5.97 -6.60
C LEU A 429 -9.54 4.62 -6.23
N GLU A 430 -10.67 4.67 -5.53
CA GLU A 430 -11.45 3.47 -5.19
C GLU A 430 -11.96 2.77 -6.45
N GLY A 431 -12.00 1.44 -6.42
CA GLY A 431 -12.44 0.61 -7.54
C GLY A 431 -11.46 0.51 -8.71
N GLU A 432 -10.39 1.32 -8.73
CA GLU A 432 -9.35 1.24 -9.77
C GLU A 432 -8.33 0.15 -9.44
N ASP A 433 -8.23 -0.84 -10.34
CA ASP A 433 -7.25 -1.92 -10.27
C ASP A 433 -5.94 -1.50 -10.97
N VAL A 434 -5.19 -0.64 -10.30
CA VAL A 434 -3.88 -0.12 -10.74
C VAL A 434 -2.80 -0.52 -9.75
N SER A 435 -1.55 -0.62 -10.23
CA SER A 435 -0.39 -0.84 -9.36
C SER A 435 0.64 0.27 -9.55
N LEU A 436 1.29 0.64 -8.46
CA LEU A 436 2.28 1.71 -8.41
C LEU A 436 3.68 1.10 -8.31
N ASP A 437 4.50 1.31 -9.32
CA ASP A 437 5.89 0.83 -9.29
C ASP A 437 6.74 1.69 -8.36
N PHE A 438 7.61 1.02 -7.59
CA PHE A 438 8.66 1.67 -6.84
C PHE A 438 9.94 0.87 -6.87
N ARG A 439 11.05 1.59 -6.75
CA ARG A 439 12.37 1.01 -6.53
C ARG A 439 12.66 0.97 -5.03
N TYR A 440 13.38 -0.06 -4.61
CA TYR A 440 13.89 -0.13 -3.24
C TYR A 440 15.37 -0.53 -3.21
N SER A 441 16.05 -0.11 -2.15
CA SER A 441 17.33 -0.63 -1.71
C SER A 441 17.15 -1.15 -0.29
N LEU A 442 17.58 -2.38 -0.02
CA LEU A 442 17.50 -3.03 1.28
C LEU A 442 18.88 -3.51 1.68
N ASP A 443 19.31 -3.23 2.90
CA ASP A 443 20.58 -3.71 3.44
C ASP A 443 20.40 -4.21 4.87
N VAL A 444 21.17 -5.22 5.22
CA VAL A 444 21.16 -5.86 6.54
C VAL A 444 22.47 -5.54 7.23
N SER A 445 22.40 -5.08 8.48
CA SER A 445 23.56 -4.58 9.23
C SER A 445 24.34 -3.49 8.48
N PRO A 446 23.67 -2.42 8.00
CA PRO A 446 24.28 -1.40 7.17
C PRO A 446 25.46 -0.72 7.89
N HIS A 447 26.65 -0.84 7.31
CA HIS A 447 27.88 -0.22 7.86
C HIS A 447 27.97 1.30 7.63
N THR A 448 27.14 1.84 6.73
CA THR A 448 27.14 3.26 6.37
C THR A 448 25.71 3.79 6.32
N GLN A 449 25.56 5.10 6.52
CA GLN A 449 24.25 5.75 6.38
C GLN A 449 23.81 5.95 4.92
N GLN A 450 24.65 5.62 3.93
CA GLN A 450 24.41 5.95 2.53
C GLN A 450 24.30 4.69 1.68
N GLN A 451 23.08 4.35 1.28
CA GLN A 451 22.77 3.26 0.34
C GLN A 451 22.47 3.82 -1.05
N PHE A 452 22.87 3.09 -2.09
CA PHE A 452 22.61 3.49 -3.46
C PHE A 452 21.42 2.74 -4.04
N LEU A 453 20.44 3.49 -4.56
CA LEU A 453 19.25 2.94 -5.23
C LEU A 453 19.53 2.37 -6.63
N ASP A 454 20.78 2.35 -7.09
CA ASP A 454 21.15 1.89 -8.43
C ASP A 454 22.35 0.94 -8.46
N VAL A 455 22.85 0.51 -7.29
CA VAL A 455 23.99 -0.41 -7.17
C VAL A 455 23.76 -1.36 -5.98
N GLY A 456 23.20 -2.53 -6.25
CA GLY A 456 23.12 -3.66 -5.30
C GLY A 456 24.37 -4.53 -5.32
N ALA A 457 24.43 -5.52 -4.41
CA ALA A 457 25.57 -6.43 -4.24
C ALA A 457 25.87 -7.29 -5.47
N ASP A 458 24.86 -7.57 -6.29
CA ASP A 458 24.96 -8.29 -7.56
C ASP A 458 25.59 -7.45 -8.68
N HIS A 459 25.65 -6.13 -8.51
CA HIS A 459 26.19 -5.23 -9.51
C HIS A 459 27.71 -5.38 -9.65
N ILE A 460 28.20 -5.52 -10.88
CA ILE A 460 29.62 -5.80 -11.19
C ILE A 460 30.63 -4.78 -10.63
N PHE A 461 30.17 -3.56 -10.33
CA PHE A 461 31.01 -2.52 -9.75
C PHE A 461 30.86 -2.37 -8.23
N TYR A 462 29.87 -3.04 -7.61
CA TYR A 462 29.59 -2.95 -6.18
C TYR A 462 30.81 -3.15 -5.29
N PRO A 463 31.61 -4.23 -5.40
CA PRO A 463 32.73 -4.44 -4.46
C PRO A 463 33.76 -3.30 -4.50
N TYR A 464 33.97 -2.68 -5.67
CA TYR A 464 34.90 -1.57 -5.81
C TYR A 464 34.31 -0.25 -5.32
N ILE A 465 33.00 -0.04 -5.56
CA ILE A 465 32.28 1.14 -5.07
C ILE A 465 32.22 1.09 -3.54
N ASP A 466 31.89 -0.06 -2.96
CA ASP A 466 31.82 -0.27 -1.51
C ASP A 466 33.18 -0.06 -0.84
N SER A 467 34.25 -0.63 -1.40
CA SER A 467 35.63 -0.41 -0.92
C SER A 467 36.00 1.07 -0.88
N LEU A 468 35.72 1.81 -1.96
CA LEU A 468 36.01 3.25 -2.02
C LEU A 468 35.08 4.09 -1.13
N ARG A 469 33.82 3.68 -0.97
CA ARG A 469 32.85 4.31 -0.07
C ARG A 469 33.29 4.17 1.38
N GLY A 470 33.73 2.98 1.80
CA GLY A 470 34.27 2.73 3.13
C GLY A 470 35.52 3.54 3.46
N LYS A 471 36.22 4.04 2.42
CA LYS A 471 37.37 4.97 2.53
C LYS A 471 36.99 6.44 2.36
N ALA A 472 35.69 6.76 2.27
CA ALA A 472 35.17 8.11 2.01
C ALA A 472 35.64 8.77 0.69
N VAL A 473 36.09 7.98 -0.29
CA VAL A 473 36.55 8.47 -1.60
C VAL A 473 35.39 8.76 -2.56
N VAL A 474 34.28 8.01 -2.41
CA VAL A 474 33.07 8.16 -3.22
C VAL A 474 31.83 8.27 -2.35
N SER A 475 30.86 9.08 -2.79
CA SER A 475 29.63 9.39 -2.06
C SER A 475 28.36 9.36 -2.93
N GLY A 476 28.45 9.06 -4.22
CA GLY A 476 27.30 9.18 -5.13
C GLY A 476 26.78 10.61 -5.27
N ALA A 477 25.52 10.74 -5.70
CA ALA A 477 24.78 11.99 -5.77
C ALA A 477 23.36 11.78 -5.23
N GLU A 478 22.89 12.72 -4.42
CA GLU A 478 21.51 12.76 -3.96
C GLU A 478 20.60 13.18 -5.13
N THR A 479 19.38 12.66 -5.22
CA THR A 479 18.46 12.98 -6.33
C THR A 479 17.00 12.87 -5.90
N PRO A 480 16.21 13.96 -5.95
CA PRO A 480 16.66 15.35 -6.07
C PRO A 480 17.51 15.80 -4.86
N ASP A 481 18.24 16.91 -4.96
CA ASP A 481 19.05 17.41 -3.84
C ASP A 481 18.18 17.66 -2.59
N GLY A 482 18.64 17.19 -1.43
CA GLY A 482 17.91 17.21 -0.17
C GLY A 482 16.90 16.06 0.02
N SER A 483 16.84 15.09 -0.90
CA SER A 483 15.85 13.99 -0.84
C SER A 483 16.15 12.87 0.14
N GLY A 484 17.40 12.70 0.55
CA GLY A 484 17.91 11.51 1.21
C GLY A 484 18.11 10.31 0.29
N LEU A 485 17.79 10.42 -1.02
CA LEU A 485 17.84 9.33 -2.00
C LEU A 485 19.14 9.41 -2.78
N TRP A 486 20.01 8.42 -2.63
CA TRP A 486 21.35 8.44 -3.20
C TRP A 486 21.48 7.49 -4.38
N TYR A 487 22.14 7.96 -5.44
CA TYR A 487 22.47 7.19 -6.63
C TYR A 487 23.98 7.27 -6.87
N PHE A 488 24.61 6.14 -7.15
CA PHE A 488 26.01 6.15 -7.55
C PHE A 488 26.19 6.56 -9.01
N ARG A 489 25.23 6.21 -9.87
CA ARG A 489 25.19 6.39 -11.32
C ARG A 489 26.42 5.79 -12.02
N PRO A 490 26.63 4.46 -11.93
CA PRO A 490 27.85 3.81 -12.42
C PRO A 490 28.07 3.98 -13.93
N GLY A 491 27.00 4.22 -14.70
CA GLY A 491 27.03 4.43 -16.14
C GLY A 491 27.44 5.84 -16.58
N ASP A 492 27.34 6.85 -15.72
CA ASP A 492 27.65 8.23 -16.09
C ASP A 492 29.15 8.41 -16.33
N SER A 493 29.49 9.29 -17.28
CA SER A 493 30.88 9.66 -17.54
C SER A 493 31.47 10.43 -16.35
N LEU A 494 32.68 10.10 -15.94
CA LEU A 494 33.37 10.80 -14.86
C LEU A 494 34.15 12.01 -15.40
N LEU A 495 34.08 13.13 -14.69
CA LEU A 495 34.81 14.35 -15.05
C LEU A 495 36.27 14.29 -14.59
N ARG A 496 37.15 15.00 -15.29
CA ARG A 496 38.59 15.08 -14.94
C ARG A 496 38.83 15.57 -13.52
N ALA A 497 38.10 16.60 -13.08
CA ALA A 497 38.19 17.10 -11.70
C ALA A 497 37.68 16.11 -10.66
N GLN A 498 36.62 15.34 -10.97
CA GLN A 498 36.13 14.28 -10.08
C GLN A 498 37.21 13.21 -9.89
N PHE A 499 37.93 12.82 -10.95
CA PHE A 499 39.00 11.85 -10.78
C PHE A 499 40.22 12.40 -10.02
N ALA A 500 40.56 13.69 -10.20
CA ALA A 500 41.62 14.33 -9.41
C ALA A 500 41.32 14.27 -7.90
N LYS A 501 40.08 14.59 -7.49
CA LYS A 501 39.62 14.38 -6.11
C LYS A 501 39.79 12.92 -5.67
N MET A 502 39.19 11.99 -6.44
CA MET A 502 39.18 10.57 -6.06
C MET A 502 40.58 9.99 -5.87
N ILE A 503 41.54 10.29 -6.75
CA ILE A 503 42.89 9.71 -6.68
C ILE A 503 43.72 10.30 -5.53
N VAL A 504 43.57 11.60 -5.25
CA VAL A 504 44.29 12.27 -4.16
C VAL A 504 43.76 11.79 -2.80
N GLU A 505 42.43 11.74 -2.62
CA GLU A 505 41.81 11.18 -1.40
C GLU A 505 42.11 9.69 -1.26
N GLY A 506 41.94 8.90 -2.32
CA GLY A 506 42.11 7.45 -2.27
C GLY A 506 43.52 7.00 -1.92
N LEU A 507 44.54 7.78 -2.31
CA LEU A 507 45.93 7.53 -1.97
C LEU A 507 46.35 8.14 -0.63
N GLY A 508 45.44 8.81 0.10
CA GLY A 508 45.75 9.48 1.36
C GLY A 508 46.73 10.64 1.19
N LEU A 509 46.74 11.28 0.01
CA LEU A 509 47.64 12.38 -0.32
C LEU A 509 47.04 13.74 0.00
N HIS A 510 45.72 13.81 0.24
CA HIS A 510 44.99 15.05 0.50
C HIS A 510 45.43 15.75 1.80
N THR A 511 45.61 17.07 1.76
CA THR A 511 45.83 17.93 2.93
C THR A 511 44.67 18.91 3.15
N GLU A 512 44.43 19.34 4.40
CA GLU A 512 43.35 20.29 4.72
C GLU A 512 43.58 21.71 4.18
N ALA A 513 44.82 22.04 3.78
CA ALA A 513 45.18 23.39 3.36
C ALA A 513 44.91 23.57 1.87
N ILE A 514 44.17 24.63 1.50
CA ILE A 514 43.92 24.93 0.09
C ILE A 514 45.21 25.36 -0.60
N ASP A 515 45.71 24.53 -1.50
CA ASP A 515 46.97 24.75 -2.21
C ASP A 515 46.84 25.84 -3.29
N ASN A 516 47.93 26.59 -3.49
CA ASN A 516 48.10 27.54 -4.60
C ASN A 516 46.98 28.59 -4.81
N LEU A 517 46.19 28.93 -3.78
CA LEU A 517 45.06 29.87 -3.89
C LEU A 517 45.44 31.26 -4.46
N ALA A 518 46.67 31.71 -4.19
CA ALA A 518 47.19 33.00 -4.66
C ALA A 518 47.75 32.94 -6.09
N ASP A 519 48.28 31.79 -6.52
CA ASP A 519 48.97 31.61 -7.81
C ASP A 519 48.55 30.26 -8.43
N PRO A 520 47.36 30.19 -9.05
CA PRO A 520 46.79 28.92 -9.52
C PRO A 520 47.56 28.37 -10.72
N THR A 521 47.75 27.04 -10.75
CA THR A 521 48.42 26.34 -11.85
C THR A 521 47.60 26.41 -13.14
N PHE A 522 46.27 26.37 -13.03
CA PHE A 522 45.35 26.36 -14.19
C PHE A 522 44.34 27.50 -14.13
N SER A 523 44.22 28.20 -15.25
CA SER A 523 43.38 29.40 -15.36
C SER A 523 41.87 29.14 -15.39
N ASP A 524 41.45 27.91 -15.70
CA ASP A 524 40.05 27.51 -15.91
C ASP A 524 39.45 26.72 -14.74
N VAL A 525 40.20 26.51 -13.66
CA VAL A 525 39.71 25.83 -12.45
C VAL A 525 39.14 26.87 -11.49
N PRO A 526 37.83 26.83 -11.16
CA PRO A 526 37.23 27.84 -10.30
C PRO A 526 37.80 27.79 -8.88
N ARG A 527 38.47 28.86 -8.47
CA ARG A 527 39.11 28.98 -7.14
C ARG A 527 38.21 29.51 -6.02
N ARG A 528 37.08 30.12 -6.40
CA ARG A 528 36.14 30.76 -5.47
C ARG A 528 34.72 30.49 -5.89
N ASP A 529 33.84 30.37 -4.91
CA ASP A 529 32.41 30.19 -5.13
C ASP A 529 31.75 31.51 -5.57
N THR A 530 30.42 31.49 -5.71
CA THR A 530 29.65 32.69 -6.08
C THR A 530 29.65 33.77 -5.00
N GLY A 531 29.93 33.42 -3.73
CA GLY A 531 30.09 34.34 -2.61
C GLY A 531 31.49 34.94 -2.49
N GLY A 532 32.47 34.38 -3.21
CA GLY A 532 33.86 34.79 -3.18
C GLY A 532 34.72 34.01 -2.19
N ASP A 533 34.19 32.97 -1.53
CA ASP A 533 34.94 32.13 -0.61
C ASP A 533 35.79 31.11 -1.38
N PRO A 534 36.99 30.73 -0.88
CA PRO A 534 37.83 29.72 -1.53
C PRO A 534 37.09 28.39 -1.71
N LEU A 535 37.21 27.79 -2.88
CA LEU A 535 36.63 26.48 -3.17
C LEU A 535 37.63 25.38 -2.83
N THR A 536 37.21 24.39 -2.03
CA THR A 536 37.95 23.13 -1.90
C THR A 536 37.78 22.29 -3.17
N TYR A 537 36.54 21.95 -3.52
CA TYR A 537 36.24 21.25 -4.77
C TYR A 537 35.81 22.24 -5.88
N PRO A 538 36.36 22.15 -7.10
CA PRO A 538 37.41 21.23 -7.55
C PRO A 538 38.84 21.74 -7.33
N PHE A 539 39.02 23.00 -6.93
CA PHE A 539 40.29 23.72 -7.00
C PHE A 539 41.43 23.04 -6.28
N ASP A 540 41.26 22.81 -4.97
CA ASP A 540 42.30 22.30 -4.09
C ASP A 540 42.83 20.94 -4.57
N TYR A 541 41.93 19.99 -4.81
CA TYR A 541 42.28 18.66 -5.32
C TYR A 541 43.01 18.69 -6.67
N VAL A 542 42.71 19.67 -7.54
CA VAL A 542 43.39 19.80 -8.82
C VAL A 542 44.79 20.41 -8.65
N GLU A 543 44.94 21.40 -7.77
CA GLU A 543 46.24 22.01 -7.45
C GLU A 543 47.18 21.02 -6.73
N GLU A 544 46.64 20.25 -5.79
CA GLU A 544 47.36 19.20 -5.08
C GLU A 544 47.80 18.10 -6.04
N ALA A 545 46.89 17.60 -6.88
CA ALA A 545 47.21 16.64 -7.92
C ALA A 545 48.25 17.18 -8.92
N ALA A 546 48.27 18.49 -9.20
CA ALA A 546 49.25 19.11 -10.08
C ALA A 546 50.63 19.21 -9.42
N THR A 547 50.67 19.62 -8.16
CA THR A 547 51.88 19.70 -7.33
C THR A 547 52.55 18.34 -7.17
N LEU A 548 51.74 17.28 -7.02
CA LEU A 548 52.20 15.90 -6.95
C LEU A 548 52.54 15.29 -8.32
N GLY A 549 52.34 16.03 -9.41
CA GLY A 549 52.62 15.56 -10.78
C GLY A 549 51.65 14.49 -11.30
N ILE A 550 50.50 14.31 -10.63
CA ILE A 550 49.43 13.37 -11.02
C ILE A 550 48.71 13.89 -12.27
N VAL A 551 48.33 15.16 -12.27
CA VAL A 551 47.68 15.82 -13.41
C VAL A 551 48.61 16.76 -14.16
N SER A 552 48.25 17.00 -15.42
CA SER A 552 48.82 18.06 -16.24
C SER A 552 47.76 18.55 -17.24
N GLY A 553 47.80 19.84 -17.57
CA GLY A 553 47.01 20.43 -18.65
C GLY A 553 47.50 20.04 -20.04
N PRO A 554 46.77 20.38 -21.13
CA PRO A 554 47.18 20.07 -22.49
C PRO A 554 48.28 21.02 -23.03
N GLY A 555 48.78 21.94 -22.20
CA GLY A 555 49.87 22.86 -22.54
C GLY A 555 49.44 24.29 -22.87
N ASP A 556 48.14 24.60 -22.76
CA ASP A 556 47.53 25.92 -23.01
C ASP A 556 47.24 26.71 -21.71
N GLY A 557 47.69 26.22 -20.55
CA GLY A 557 47.40 26.82 -19.24
C GLY A 557 46.02 26.46 -18.65
N THR A 558 45.33 25.48 -19.23
CA THR A 558 44.03 24.97 -18.75
C THR A 558 44.13 23.53 -18.24
N PHE A 559 43.18 23.10 -17.40
CA PHE A 559 43.01 21.72 -16.93
C PHE A 559 41.82 21.01 -17.56
N ARG A 560 40.77 21.76 -17.90
CA ARG A 560 39.46 21.31 -18.37
C ARG A 560 38.75 20.43 -17.33
N PRO A 561 38.41 20.98 -16.15
CA PRO A 561 37.88 20.21 -15.02
C PRO A 561 36.57 19.49 -15.33
N TRP A 562 35.76 20.08 -16.20
CA TRP A 562 34.41 19.62 -16.54
C TRP A 562 34.34 18.76 -17.81
N ASP A 563 35.49 18.48 -18.45
CA ASP A 563 35.55 17.51 -19.54
C ASP A 563 35.52 16.09 -18.96
N SER A 564 34.80 15.19 -19.62
CA SER A 564 34.84 13.76 -19.30
C SER A 564 36.26 13.21 -19.48
N ILE A 565 36.73 12.41 -18.52
CA ILE A 565 38.06 11.81 -18.60
C ILE A 565 38.07 10.65 -19.61
N THR A 566 39.05 10.63 -20.52
CA THR A 566 39.23 9.48 -21.41
C THR A 566 39.94 8.34 -20.70
N ARG A 567 39.71 7.11 -21.15
CA ARG A 567 40.31 5.91 -20.56
C ARG A 567 41.84 5.95 -20.54
N ILE A 568 42.47 6.50 -21.59
CA ILE A 568 43.94 6.64 -21.63
C ILE A 568 44.47 7.73 -20.68
N GLN A 569 43.71 8.81 -20.48
CA GLN A 569 44.05 9.84 -19.49
C GLN A 569 43.94 9.30 -18.06
N LEU A 570 42.86 8.55 -17.78
CA LEU A 570 42.63 7.88 -16.50
C LEU A 570 43.80 6.97 -16.12
N VAL A 571 44.24 6.09 -17.04
CA VAL A 571 45.40 5.22 -16.82
C VAL A 571 46.67 6.02 -16.52
N ARG A 572 46.94 7.07 -17.30
CA ARG A 572 48.12 7.91 -17.08
C ARG A 572 48.11 8.53 -15.68
N MET A 573 46.97 9.02 -15.24
CA MET A 573 46.82 9.60 -13.90
C MET A 573 46.99 8.54 -12.80
N ILE A 574 46.47 7.33 -12.97
CA ILE A 574 46.67 6.20 -12.04
C ILE A 574 48.17 5.90 -11.82
N LEU A 575 48.94 5.77 -12.90
CA LEU A 575 50.37 5.47 -12.80
C LEU A 575 51.16 6.60 -12.11
N ARG A 576 50.80 7.84 -12.41
CA ARG A 576 51.40 9.01 -11.76
C ARG A 576 51.00 9.09 -10.29
N GLY A 577 49.74 8.79 -9.94
CA GLY A 577 49.27 8.70 -8.56
C GLY A 577 50.07 7.67 -7.75
N ALA A 578 50.23 6.45 -8.28
CA ALA A 578 51.07 5.42 -7.66
C ALA A 578 52.51 5.93 -7.41
N SER A 579 53.09 6.64 -8.40
CA SER A 579 54.42 7.23 -8.27
C SER A 579 54.47 8.35 -7.21
N ALA A 580 53.43 9.19 -7.14
CA ALA A 580 53.29 10.26 -6.14
C ALA A 580 53.14 9.71 -4.72
N ALA A 581 52.46 8.57 -4.55
CA ALA A 581 52.37 7.83 -3.31
C ALA A 581 53.69 7.09 -2.93
N GLY A 582 54.78 7.29 -3.69
CA GLY A 582 56.07 6.67 -3.44
C GLY A 582 56.16 5.20 -3.88
N GLN A 583 55.15 4.68 -4.58
CA GLN A 583 55.05 3.29 -5.01
C GLN A 583 54.78 3.18 -6.52
N PRO A 584 55.72 3.58 -7.38
CA PRO A 584 55.54 3.49 -8.83
C PRO A 584 55.31 2.03 -9.27
N LEU A 585 54.28 1.82 -10.09
CA LEU A 585 53.98 0.49 -10.63
C LEU A 585 55.15 -0.03 -11.50
N PRO A 586 55.48 -1.33 -11.43
CA PRO A 586 56.53 -1.91 -12.26
C PRO A 586 56.23 -1.73 -13.75
N ARG A 587 57.10 -1.00 -14.47
CA ARG A 587 56.90 -0.75 -15.91
C ARG A 587 56.86 -2.06 -16.69
N TYR A 588 55.89 -2.18 -17.58
CA TYR A 588 55.84 -3.29 -18.54
C TYR A 588 57.03 -3.25 -19.50
N THR A 589 57.79 -4.34 -19.56
CA THR A 589 58.98 -4.51 -20.43
C THR A 589 58.79 -5.53 -21.55
N GLY A 590 57.58 -6.11 -21.67
CA GLY A 590 57.27 -7.07 -22.71
C GLY A 590 57.06 -6.42 -24.09
N SER A 591 56.97 -7.27 -25.12
CA SER A 591 56.79 -6.84 -26.51
C SER A 591 55.44 -7.26 -27.11
N GLN A 592 54.57 -7.90 -26.32
CA GLN A 592 53.32 -8.47 -26.82
C GLN A 592 52.21 -7.41 -26.81
N PRO A 593 51.63 -7.03 -27.96
CA PRO A 593 50.46 -6.17 -27.99
C PRO A 593 49.23 -6.95 -27.52
N VAL A 594 48.65 -6.53 -26.40
CA VAL A 594 47.43 -7.14 -25.84
C VAL A 594 46.17 -6.53 -26.44
N PHE A 595 46.16 -5.21 -26.61
CA PHE A 595 45.01 -4.47 -27.13
C PHE A 595 45.20 -4.13 -28.60
N ALA A 596 44.23 -4.48 -29.43
CA ALA A 596 44.27 -4.28 -30.88
C ALA A 596 44.25 -2.80 -31.29
N ASP A 597 43.70 -1.94 -30.43
CA ASP A 597 43.50 -0.50 -30.66
C ASP A 597 44.49 0.40 -29.93
N VAL A 598 45.54 -0.17 -29.33
CA VAL A 598 46.62 0.59 -28.69
C VAL A 598 47.92 0.30 -29.43
N SER A 599 48.26 1.17 -30.38
CA SER A 599 49.50 1.06 -31.15
C SER A 599 50.73 1.13 -30.23
N PRO A 600 51.75 0.28 -30.42
CA PRO A 600 53.06 0.42 -29.77
C PRO A 600 53.76 1.76 -30.01
N LEU A 601 53.33 2.51 -31.04
CA LEU A 601 53.81 3.87 -31.34
C LEU A 601 53.06 4.95 -30.54
N ASN A 602 51.98 4.61 -29.83
CA ASN A 602 51.29 5.56 -28.96
C ASN A 602 52.22 5.93 -27.79
N PRO A 603 52.45 7.23 -27.50
CA PRO A 603 53.30 7.66 -26.38
C PRO A 603 52.88 7.10 -25.01
N LEU A 604 51.60 6.72 -24.86
CA LEU A 604 51.02 6.13 -23.66
C LEU A 604 50.83 4.61 -23.75
N TYR A 605 51.40 3.95 -24.76
CA TYR A 605 51.39 2.49 -24.85
C TYR A 605 51.98 1.84 -23.59
N GLY A 606 53.12 2.36 -23.12
CA GLY A 606 53.78 1.86 -21.90
C GLY A 606 52.89 1.98 -20.66
N ASP A 607 52.13 3.07 -20.54
CA ASP A 607 51.23 3.30 -19.40
C ASP A 607 50.06 2.32 -19.42
N VAL A 608 49.42 2.15 -20.59
CA VAL A 608 48.34 1.17 -20.79
C VAL A 608 48.80 -0.25 -20.49
N MET A 609 49.94 -0.65 -21.04
CA MET A 609 50.46 -2.01 -20.82
C MET A 609 50.92 -2.24 -19.39
N THR A 610 51.43 -1.21 -18.70
CA THR A 610 51.78 -1.29 -17.28
C THR A 610 50.53 -1.46 -16.40
N ALA A 611 49.47 -0.68 -16.65
CA ALA A 611 48.20 -0.84 -15.94
C ALA A 611 47.57 -2.22 -16.19
N TRP A 612 47.69 -2.76 -17.41
CA TRP A 612 47.23 -4.11 -17.72
C TRP A 612 48.04 -5.17 -16.98
N ALA A 613 49.37 -5.06 -17.00
CA ALA A 613 50.26 -5.99 -16.31
C ALA A 613 50.07 -5.97 -14.78
N ALA A 614 49.68 -4.82 -14.22
CA ALA A 614 49.33 -4.67 -12.81
C ALA A 614 47.91 -5.15 -12.47
N GLY A 615 47.12 -5.63 -13.45
CA GLY A 615 45.75 -6.10 -13.23
C GLY A 615 44.70 -5.00 -13.04
N ILE A 616 45.07 -3.72 -13.21
CA ILE A 616 44.17 -2.57 -13.04
C ILE A 616 43.18 -2.47 -14.21
N ILE A 617 43.59 -2.90 -15.41
CA ILE A 617 42.72 -2.94 -16.59
C ILE A 617 42.72 -4.32 -17.25
N SER A 618 41.57 -4.71 -17.81
CA SER A 618 41.39 -5.98 -18.53
C SER A 618 41.03 -5.83 -20.02
N GLY A 619 40.49 -4.67 -20.42
CA GLY A 619 39.91 -4.45 -21.75
C GLY A 619 38.57 -5.16 -21.97
N ARG A 620 38.06 -5.08 -23.21
CA ARG A 620 36.82 -5.73 -23.67
C ARG A 620 37.07 -6.54 -24.95
N PRO A 621 36.51 -7.75 -25.10
CA PRO A 621 36.57 -8.47 -26.36
C PRO A 621 35.72 -7.75 -27.43
N GLY A 622 36.28 -7.58 -28.62
CA GLY A 622 35.59 -7.05 -29.79
C GLY A 622 34.84 -8.16 -30.55
N SER A 623 34.02 -7.76 -31.53
CA SER A 623 33.29 -8.69 -32.40
C SER A 623 34.20 -9.59 -33.24
N ASP A 624 35.47 -9.22 -33.39
CA ASP A 624 36.53 -9.97 -34.07
C ASP A 624 37.28 -10.93 -33.13
N GLY A 625 36.87 -11.04 -31.86
CA GLY A 625 37.51 -11.86 -30.84
C GLY A 625 38.81 -11.29 -30.27
N ARG A 626 39.25 -10.10 -30.69
CA ARG A 626 40.46 -9.44 -30.16
C ARG A 626 40.11 -8.60 -28.94
N MET A 627 41.09 -8.34 -28.07
CA MET A 627 40.90 -7.44 -26.93
C MET A 627 41.10 -5.99 -27.33
N TYR A 628 40.23 -5.11 -26.85
CA TYR A 628 40.25 -3.67 -27.08
C TYR A 628 40.31 -2.91 -25.75
N PHE A 629 41.09 -1.84 -25.72
CA PHE A 629 41.17 -0.93 -24.57
C PHE A 629 40.23 0.27 -24.70
N ALA A 630 39.95 0.73 -25.92
CA ALA A 630 39.22 1.93 -26.27
C ALA A 630 39.81 3.21 -25.65
N PRO A 631 41.03 3.63 -26.05
CA PRO A 631 41.78 4.68 -25.35
C PRO A 631 41.09 6.05 -25.31
N TRP A 632 40.29 6.36 -26.34
CA TRP A 632 39.66 7.67 -26.51
C TRP A 632 38.21 7.72 -26.03
N ASP A 633 37.62 6.57 -25.70
CA ASP A 633 36.30 6.52 -25.07
C ASP A 633 36.40 7.15 -23.67
N THR A 634 35.31 7.80 -23.24
CA THR A 634 35.18 8.33 -21.87
C THR A 634 35.06 7.18 -20.87
N ALA A 635 35.67 7.33 -19.70
CA ALA A 635 35.53 6.38 -18.61
C ALA A 635 34.30 6.73 -17.77
N ASN A 636 33.46 5.73 -17.49
CA ASN A 636 32.31 5.91 -16.60
C ASN A 636 32.71 5.74 -15.12
N ARG A 637 31.83 6.20 -14.23
CA ARG A 637 32.04 6.20 -12.77
C ARG A 637 32.33 4.81 -12.22
N GLY A 638 31.64 3.78 -12.70
CA GLY A 638 31.87 2.39 -12.29
C GLY A 638 33.24 1.85 -12.71
N GLN A 639 33.66 2.13 -13.94
CA GLN A 639 35.00 1.76 -14.43
C GLN A 639 36.10 2.47 -13.64
N VAL A 640 35.92 3.76 -13.32
CA VAL A 640 36.89 4.52 -12.55
C VAL A 640 36.98 3.99 -11.11
N ALA A 641 35.84 3.72 -10.47
CA ALA A 641 35.81 3.11 -9.13
C ALA A 641 36.56 1.78 -9.11
N LYS A 642 36.31 0.91 -10.10
CA LYS A 642 37.06 -0.34 -10.26
C LYS A 642 38.56 -0.13 -10.39
N MET A 643 38.98 0.73 -11.31
CA MET A 643 40.40 0.94 -11.60
C MET A 643 41.14 1.57 -10.41
N LEU A 644 40.50 2.50 -9.69
CA LEU A 644 41.08 3.10 -8.49
C LEU A 644 41.13 2.10 -7.33
N SER A 645 40.06 1.35 -7.05
CA SER A 645 40.07 0.32 -6.00
C SER A 645 41.18 -0.70 -6.24
N LEU A 646 41.34 -1.20 -7.48
CA LEU A 646 42.39 -2.16 -7.82
C LEU A 646 43.80 -1.57 -7.67
N LEU A 647 43.98 -0.28 -7.95
CA LEU A 647 45.24 0.41 -7.63
C LEU A 647 45.51 0.33 -6.12
N LEU A 648 44.55 0.74 -5.29
CA LEU A 648 44.72 0.76 -3.83
C LEU A 648 45.02 -0.64 -3.29
N ASP A 649 44.32 -1.67 -3.77
CA ASP A 649 44.58 -3.06 -3.38
C ASP A 649 46.00 -3.51 -3.77
N THR A 650 46.45 -3.13 -4.97
CA THR A 650 47.81 -3.42 -5.46
C THR A 650 48.88 -2.77 -4.59
N LEU A 651 48.68 -1.53 -4.16
CA LEU A 651 49.63 -0.80 -3.32
C LEU A 651 49.65 -1.33 -1.88
N ASN A 652 48.49 -1.66 -1.31
CA ASN A 652 48.42 -2.28 0.02
C ASN A 652 49.13 -3.64 0.04
N ALA A 653 48.92 -4.47 -0.98
CA ALA A 653 49.62 -5.76 -1.11
C ALA A 653 51.15 -5.60 -1.24
N ALA A 654 51.64 -4.45 -1.70
CA ALA A 654 53.05 -4.12 -1.80
C ALA A 654 53.66 -3.53 -0.51
N GLY A 655 52.86 -3.33 0.55
CA GLY A 655 53.34 -2.91 1.89
C GLY A 655 52.90 -1.51 2.32
N LEU A 656 51.64 -1.14 2.07
CA LEU A 656 50.93 -0.05 2.75
C LEU A 656 49.94 -0.61 3.77
#